data_AF-A0A963L365-F1
#
_entry.id   AF-A0A963L365-F1
#
_cell.length_a   1.000
_cell.length_b   1.000
_cell.length_c   1.000
_cell.angle_alpha   90.00
_cell.angle_beta   90.00
_cell.angle_gamma   90.00
#
_symmetry.space_group_name_H-M   'P 1'
#
loop_
_entity.id
_entity.type
_entity.pdbx_description
1 polymer ?
#
loop_
_entity_poly.entity_id
_entity_poly.type
_entity_poly.pdbx_seq_one_letter_code
_entity_poly.pdbx_strand_id
1 'polypeptide(L)'
;MTIITVDSNQTLQTALKTAKDGDVIQLASGNYGDVLIRGININGNVTITSADPSKPAVINDLLVKQSSGLTFSHLDFYEDKGGQLNAFTVMSCQNILMDNLTVHGLPNIGSGNESSLMMVRNSQNVTVSNSEFFNGWHGVCMLNNTGLNIVDNSFHDMRTDGVRGGGNSDLMIARNMFTDFYPAAGDHTDAIQIWSTNTTQAAKNITITDNLVVRGDGAPTQGVFVRDTFNTLPFENVTITNNMIAGGLYNAIAVNGVASGTIANNTVAGFPDQKSWIRTENITNMDIKDNKATWYSLNSPNKGTETNNTQIATVTDGGSAYVAEWLAGHQGFASTWYPDLSGVLGWLGLDASLAAAPPPPPPPPPPPPPPPPPPPPAETTTVAPTETITDTSASTQVTEQAPVSDPVIVSGTSGRDRLSGVEDGVSRVEGKADNDVLTGVKNGYAELVGGTGNDRYLVKSTNDVVTEAAGEGTDTVVTDVDYTLTANVEILRMNDGAIKGTGNDLNNRIVGSSDDNIIDGMAGRDVIQGLDGNDTINGGAGNDRISGDNGNDRLFGDAGNDLLTGDAGNDFLYGGDGKDILEGGAGSDFLSGGAGNDVFRYRIDDIASFAVDTIADFQSGQDRVSLSLIDANTKTSGDDSFTFIGESNFHKVAGELRAQTVGGDTYVYGDVNGDGQADFGIYLKGVQSVSTQDFIL
;
A
#
# COMPACT_ATOMS: atom_id res chain seq x y z
N MET A 1 5.93 31.02 -25.53
CA MET A 1 6.41 29.64 -25.64
C MET A 1 7.89 29.62 -25.96
N THR A 2 8.66 29.77 -24.90
CA THR A 2 10.09 29.49 -24.82
C THR A 2 10.26 28.19 -24.05
N ILE A 3 11.18 27.32 -24.48
CA ILE A 3 11.60 26.15 -23.72
C ILE A 3 12.90 26.50 -23.01
N ILE A 4 12.94 26.30 -21.69
CA ILE A 4 14.10 26.62 -20.85
C ILE A 4 14.48 25.36 -20.08
N THR A 5 15.65 24.80 -20.37
CA THR A 5 16.18 23.66 -19.59
C THR A 5 16.93 24.16 -18.36
N VAL A 6 16.69 23.54 -17.20
CA VAL A 6 17.29 23.86 -15.91
C VAL A 6 17.81 22.59 -15.24
N ASP A 7 18.89 22.70 -14.49
CA ASP A 7 19.64 21.59 -13.89
C ASP A 7 19.80 21.72 -12.37
N SER A 8 19.20 22.74 -11.76
CA SER A 8 19.31 23.02 -10.32
C SER A 8 18.18 23.91 -9.82
N ASN A 9 17.93 23.90 -8.50
CA ASN A 9 16.94 24.77 -7.86
C ASN A 9 17.17 26.26 -8.17
N GLN A 10 18.44 26.67 -8.25
CA GLN A 10 18.81 28.06 -8.52
C GLN A 10 18.45 28.46 -9.96
N THR A 11 18.67 27.58 -10.93
CA THR A 11 18.33 27.85 -12.33
C THR A 11 16.82 27.78 -12.55
N LEU A 12 16.11 26.86 -11.88
CA LEU A 12 14.64 26.80 -11.83
C LEU A 12 14.02 28.10 -11.30
N GLN A 13 14.46 28.60 -10.14
CA GLN A 13 13.94 29.85 -9.59
C GLN A 13 14.22 31.06 -10.50
N THR A 14 15.36 31.06 -11.18
CA THR A 14 15.71 32.14 -12.11
C THR A 14 14.82 32.11 -13.34
N ALA A 15 14.57 30.93 -13.90
CA ALA A 15 13.66 30.75 -15.03
C ALA A 15 12.25 31.21 -14.67
N LEU A 16 11.70 30.74 -13.54
CA LEU A 16 10.35 31.08 -13.07
C LEU A 16 10.11 32.60 -12.91
N LYS A 17 11.12 33.36 -12.47
CA LYS A 17 11.01 34.83 -12.31
C LYS A 17 10.87 35.58 -13.63
N THR A 18 11.25 34.97 -14.75
CA THR A 18 11.24 35.60 -16.08
C THR A 18 10.25 34.94 -17.04
N ALA A 19 9.67 33.81 -16.63
CA ALA A 19 8.74 33.02 -17.41
C ALA A 19 7.45 33.80 -17.70
N LYS A 20 6.86 33.49 -18.86
CA LYS A 20 5.61 34.10 -19.35
C LYS A 20 4.62 33.01 -19.70
N ASP A 21 3.38 33.42 -19.93
CA ASP A 21 2.32 32.52 -20.39
C ASP A 21 2.75 31.66 -21.59
N GLY A 22 2.50 30.35 -21.46
CA GLY A 22 2.83 29.31 -22.42
C GLY A 22 4.31 28.94 -22.48
N ASP A 23 5.16 29.39 -21.57
CA ASP A 23 6.55 28.90 -21.49
C ASP A 23 6.63 27.52 -20.82
N VAL A 24 7.66 26.76 -21.19
CA VAL A 24 7.93 25.42 -20.65
C VAL A 24 9.32 25.44 -20.01
N ILE A 25 9.40 25.03 -18.75
CA ILE A 25 10.64 24.84 -18.01
C ILE A 25 10.88 23.33 -17.88
N GLN A 26 11.94 22.86 -18.51
CA GLN A 26 12.33 21.46 -18.50
C GLN A 26 13.42 21.21 -17.46
N LEU A 27 13.17 20.33 -16.51
CA LEU A 27 14.14 19.90 -15.51
C LEU A 27 15.00 18.78 -16.11
N ALA A 28 16.31 18.96 -16.13
CA ALA A 28 17.21 17.86 -16.45
C ALA A 28 17.03 16.73 -15.43
N SER A 29 17.22 15.48 -15.85
CA SER A 29 17.14 14.32 -14.94
C SER A 29 18.10 14.48 -13.76
N GLY A 30 17.64 14.09 -12.57
CA GLY A 30 18.38 14.21 -11.33
C GLY A 30 17.50 14.63 -10.16
N ASN A 31 18.12 14.76 -8.99
CA ASN A 31 17.42 15.01 -7.73
C ASN A 31 17.43 16.51 -7.37
N TYR A 32 16.25 17.04 -7.07
CA TYR A 32 16.02 18.43 -6.67
C TYR A 32 15.47 18.44 -5.24
N GLY A 33 16.34 18.63 -4.25
CA GLY A 33 15.93 18.67 -2.84
C GLY A 33 15.51 20.07 -2.37
N ASP A 34 14.51 20.16 -1.48
CA ASP A 34 14.05 21.39 -0.81
C ASP A 34 13.66 22.52 -1.79
N VAL A 35 12.84 22.19 -2.79
CA VAL A 35 12.40 23.14 -3.81
C VAL A 35 11.36 24.10 -3.24
N LEU A 36 11.71 25.39 -3.18
CA LEU A 36 10.81 26.46 -2.74
C LEU A 36 10.41 27.37 -3.90
N ILE A 37 9.11 27.39 -4.22
CA ILE A 37 8.49 28.30 -5.19
C ILE A 37 7.57 29.26 -4.45
N ARG A 38 7.98 30.52 -4.32
CA ARG A 38 7.21 31.52 -3.55
C ARG A 38 6.98 32.81 -4.30
N GLY A 39 5.73 33.28 -4.32
CA GLY A 39 5.38 34.58 -4.88
C GLY A 39 5.43 34.65 -6.42
N ILE A 40 5.43 33.50 -7.11
CA ILE A 40 5.47 33.44 -8.56
C ILE A 40 4.03 33.57 -9.08
N ASN A 41 3.73 34.64 -9.82
CA ASN A 41 2.37 34.91 -10.28
C ASN A 41 2.38 35.17 -11.78
N ILE A 42 1.97 34.16 -12.54
CA ILE A 42 1.92 34.18 -14.00
C ILE A 42 0.49 34.52 -14.42
N ASN A 43 0.33 35.57 -15.25
CA ASN A 43 -0.94 35.84 -15.91
C ASN A 43 -1.06 34.92 -17.14
N GLY A 44 -1.60 33.72 -16.91
CA GLY A 44 -1.57 32.61 -17.85
C GLY A 44 -1.05 31.35 -17.16
N ASN A 45 -0.27 30.55 -17.85
CA ASN A 45 0.31 29.32 -17.30
C ASN A 45 1.74 29.08 -17.76
N VAL A 46 2.58 28.57 -16.86
CA VAL A 46 3.91 28.02 -17.18
C VAL A 46 3.93 26.55 -16.83
N THR A 47 4.41 25.71 -17.75
CA THR A 47 4.58 24.27 -17.52
C THR A 47 5.98 23.98 -17.01
N ILE A 48 6.07 23.20 -15.95
CA ILE A 48 7.29 22.68 -15.34
C ILE A 48 7.24 21.17 -15.53
N THR A 49 8.23 20.60 -16.20
CA THR A 49 8.21 19.20 -16.62
C THR A 49 9.62 18.62 -16.72
N SER A 50 9.76 17.30 -16.77
CA SER A 50 11.04 16.67 -17.06
C SER A 50 11.49 16.94 -18.49
N ALA A 51 12.79 17.16 -18.68
CA ALA A 51 13.41 17.26 -20.00
C ALA A 51 13.36 15.91 -20.73
N ASP A 52 13.48 14.83 -19.96
CA ASP A 52 13.41 13.45 -20.40
C ASP A 52 12.32 12.73 -19.59
N PRO A 53 11.14 12.48 -20.16
CA PRO A 53 10.08 11.75 -19.47
C PRO A 53 10.42 10.30 -19.09
N SER A 54 11.40 9.67 -19.75
CA SER A 54 11.89 8.33 -19.39
C SER A 54 12.83 8.34 -18.18
N LYS A 55 13.35 9.51 -17.83
CA LYS A 55 14.22 9.75 -16.66
C LYS A 55 13.72 10.98 -15.93
N PRO A 56 12.54 10.90 -15.29
CA PRO A 56 11.91 12.07 -14.70
C PRO A 56 12.84 12.73 -13.67
N ALA A 57 12.75 14.05 -13.59
CA ALA A 57 13.39 14.79 -12.52
C ALA A 57 12.67 14.45 -11.21
N VAL A 58 13.43 14.01 -10.22
CA VAL A 58 12.93 13.65 -8.89
C VAL A 58 13.00 14.89 -8.01
N ILE A 59 11.88 15.29 -7.44
CA ILE A 59 11.80 16.43 -6.53
C ILE A 59 11.54 15.92 -5.11
N ASN A 60 12.52 16.11 -4.24
CA ASN A 60 12.42 15.78 -2.82
C ASN A 60 12.02 17.06 -2.08
N ASP A 61 10.79 17.11 -1.57
CA ASP A 61 10.19 18.26 -0.88
C ASP A 61 9.97 19.50 -1.78
N LEU A 62 8.76 19.66 -2.32
CA LEU A 62 8.33 20.87 -3.01
C LEU A 62 7.34 21.69 -2.17
N LEU A 63 7.68 22.94 -1.87
CA LEU A 63 6.75 23.93 -1.33
C LEU A 63 6.43 25.01 -2.36
N VAL A 64 5.18 25.02 -2.83
CA VAL A 64 4.59 26.10 -3.64
C VAL A 64 3.71 26.98 -2.75
N LYS A 65 4.10 28.25 -2.60
CA LYS A 65 3.43 29.17 -1.67
C LYS A 65 3.14 30.54 -2.28
N GLN A 66 1.91 31.04 -2.12
CA GLN A 66 1.53 32.39 -2.59
C GLN A 66 1.81 32.59 -4.09
N SER A 67 1.57 31.56 -4.88
CA SER A 67 1.91 31.52 -6.31
C SER A 67 0.68 31.19 -7.16
N SER A 68 0.74 31.50 -8.45
CA SER A 68 -0.32 31.24 -9.40
C SER A 68 0.14 31.03 -10.84
N GLY A 69 -0.65 30.27 -11.61
CA GLY A 69 -0.44 30.05 -13.04
C GLY A 69 0.70 29.08 -13.33
N LEU A 70 0.73 27.95 -12.60
CA LEU A 70 1.79 26.94 -12.71
C LEU A 70 1.17 25.57 -13.01
N THR A 71 1.78 24.85 -13.94
CA THR A 71 1.52 23.44 -14.22
C THR A 71 2.77 22.63 -13.89
N PHE A 72 2.61 21.53 -13.16
CA PHE A 72 3.62 20.51 -12.91
C PHE A 72 3.19 19.26 -13.66
N SER A 73 4.08 18.70 -14.49
CA SER A 73 3.74 17.49 -15.25
C SER A 73 4.91 16.60 -15.61
N HIS A 74 4.72 15.28 -15.63
CA HIS A 74 5.76 14.29 -15.92
C HIS A 74 6.97 14.48 -15.00
N LEU A 75 6.70 14.55 -13.69
CA LEU A 75 7.70 14.73 -12.64
C LEU A 75 7.50 13.64 -11.61
N ASP A 76 8.59 13.28 -10.96
CA ASP A 76 8.59 12.34 -9.84
C ASP A 76 8.79 13.11 -8.52
N PHE A 77 8.06 12.72 -7.50
CA PHE A 77 8.10 13.32 -6.17
C PHE A 77 8.30 12.22 -5.13
N TYR A 78 9.38 12.34 -4.36
CA TYR A 78 9.73 11.38 -3.34
C TYR A 78 9.81 12.02 -1.94
N GLU A 79 9.18 11.38 -0.95
CA GLU A 79 9.24 11.77 0.46
C GLU A 79 10.51 11.20 1.14
N ASP A 80 11.56 12.02 1.27
CA ASP A 80 12.90 11.57 1.75
C ASP A 80 13.18 11.85 3.25
N LYS A 81 12.30 12.58 3.97
CA LYS A 81 12.60 13.08 5.33
C LYS A 81 11.54 12.68 6.36
N GLY A 82 11.91 11.78 7.28
CA GLY A 82 11.09 11.36 8.44
C GLY A 82 10.87 12.42 9.52
N GLY A 83 10.44 13.61 9.10
CA GLY A 83 10.14 14.75 9.97
C GLY A 83 9.56 15.98 9.25
N GLN A 84 9.42 15.97 7.92
CA GLN A 84 8.56 16.92 7.20
C GLN A 84 7.27 16.22 6.78
N LEU A 85 6.15 16.96 6.81
CA LEU A 85 4.82 16.34 6.72
C LEU A 85 4.43 15.94 5.28
N ASN A 86 5.07 16.47 4.21
CA ASN A 86 4.63 16.19 2.84
C ASN A 86 5.71 16.32 1.76
N ALA A 87 5.71 15.40 0.77
CA ALA A 87 6.57 15.47 -0.42
C ALA A 87 6.23 16.66 -1.34
N PHE A 88 4.94 17.00 -1.47
CA PHE A 88 4.46 18.14 -2.25
C PHE A 88 3.48 18.98 -1.44
N THR A 89 3.70 20.28 -1.32
CA THR A 89 2.82 21.21 -0.61
C THR A 89 2.41 22.42 -1.46
N VAL A 90 1.10 22.63 -1.63
CA VAL A 90 0.47 23.84 -2.20
C VAL A 90 -0.19 24.64 -1.09
N MET A 91 0.27 25.88 -0.86
CA MET A 91 -0.28 26.75 0.18
C MET A 91 -0.60 28.15 -0.30
N SER A 92 -1.85 28.56 -0.13
CA SER A 92 -2.31 29.92 -0.50
C SER A 92 -2.04 30.25 -1.96
N CYS A 93 -2.27 29.30 -2.85
CA CYS A 93 -2.03 29.41 -4.29
C CYS A 93 -3.32 29.50 -5.08
N GLN A 94 -3.21 29.87 -6.37
CA GLN A 94 -4.34 29.93 -7.30
C GLN A 94 -3.98 29.36 -8.67
N ASN A 95 -4.89 28.66 -9.34
CA ASN A 95 -4.68 28.17 -10.71
C ASN A 95 -3.39 27.32 -10.82
N ILE A 96 -3.35 26.23 -10.04
CA ILE A 96 -2.25 25.26 -10.06
C ILE A 96 -2.77 23.97 -10.69
N LEU A 97 -2.05 23.45 -11.67
CA LEU A 97 -2.31 22.15 -12.27
C LEU A 97 -1.16 21.20 -11.92
N MET A 98 -1.51 20.01 -11.45
CA MET A 98 -0.63 18.89 -11.19
C MET A 98 -1.17 17.75 -12.04
N ASP A 99 -0.41 17.33 -13.04
CA ASP A 99 -0.91 16.42 -14.07
C ASP A 99 0.15 15.42 -14.49
N ASN A 100 -0.17 14.12 -14.53
CA ASN A 100 0.79 13.07 -14.87
C ASN A 100 2.03 13.07 -13.97
N LEU A 101 1.79 12.99 -12.66
CA LEU A 101 2.84 12.93 -11.65
C LEU A 101 2.96 11.52 -11.09
N THR A 102 4.18 11.15 -10.70
CA THR A 102 4.44 10.04 -9.79
C THR A 102 4.75 10.66 -8.43
N VAL A 103 4.03 10.26 -7.39
CA VAL A 103 4.20 10.80 -6.03
C VAL A 103 4.26 9.64 -5.05
N HIS A 104 5.37 9.49 -4.37
CA HIS A 104 5.58 8.35 -3.48
C HIS A 104 6.47 8.69 -2.29
N GLY A 105 6.51 7.81 -1.31
CA GLY A 105 7.20 8.09 -0.06
C GLY A 105 7.47 6.84 0.75
N LEU A 106 7.41 6.99 2.07
CA LEU A 106 7.53 5.90 3.02
C LEU A 106 6.25 5.84 3.88
N PRO A 107 5.67 4.65 4.12
CA PRO A 107 4.39 4.54 4.82
C PRO A 107 4.51 4.90 6.31
N ASN A 108 5.71 4.86 6.90
CA ASN A 108 5.92 4.85 8.35
C ASN A 108 6.63 6.08 8.92
N ILE A 109 6.72 7.19 8.17
CA ILE A 109 7.62 8.30 8.52
C ILE A 109 6.98 9.51 9.23
N GLY A 110 5.73 9.42 9.69
CA GLY A 110 5.19 10.40 10.64
C GLY A 110 3.71 10.26 10.96
N SER A 111 3.38 10.04 12.24
CA SER A 111 2.00 10.08 12.74
C SER A 111 1.52 11.54 12.84
N GLY A 112 0.53 11.93 12.03
CA GLY A 112 -0.02 13.29 12.10
C GLY A 112 -1.20 13.53 11.18
N ASN A 113 -2.15 14.37 11.61
CA ASN A 113 -3.37 14.61 10.83
C ASN A 113 -3.14 15.29 9.47
N GLU A 114 -1.94 15.84 9.25
CA GLU A 114 -1.54 16.59 8.05
C GLU A 114 -0.33 15.96 7.34
N SER A 115 0.05 14.71 7.68
CA SER A 115 1.15 13.97 7.05
C SER A 115 0.69 13.29 5.75
N SER A 116 1.12 13.73 4.57
CA SER A 116 0.68 13.12 3.30
C SER A 116 1.71 13.26 2.20
N LEU A 117 1.65 12.40 1.18
CA LEU A 117 2.41 12.59 -0.05
C LEU A 117 2.17 13.99 -0.65
N MET A 118 0.92 14.46 -0.63
CA MET A 118 0.57 15.79 -1.11
C MET A 118 -0.39 16.53 -0.18
N MET A 119 -0.06 17.80 0.11
CA MET A 119 -0.92 18.73 0.85
C MET A 119 -1.37 19.90 -0.02
N VAL A 120 -2.68 20.15 -0.06
CA VAL A 120 -3.27 21.36 -0.65
C VAL A 120 -4.05 22.14 0.40
N ARG A 121 -3.62 23.37 0.69
CA ARG A 121 -4.23 24.19 1.76
C ARG A 121 -4.49 25.63 1.36
N ASN A 122 -5.64 26.16 1.79
CA ASN A 122 -6.03 27.57 1.63
C ASN A 122 -5.91 28.07 0.18
N SER A 123 -6.15 27.22 -0.81
CA SER A 123 -5.89 27.48 -2.22
C SER A 123 -7.16 27.47 -3.06
N GLN A 124 -7.07 28.05 -4.27
CA GLN A 124 -8.21 28.18 -5.19
C GLN A 124 -7.89 27.62 -6.58
N ASN A 125 -8.85 26.93 -7.21
CA ASN A 125 -8.70 26.38 -8.57
C ASN A 125 -7.42 25.54 -8.71
N VAL A 126 -7.36 24.47 -7.93
CA VAL A 126 -6.25 23.52 -7.96
C VAL A 126 -6.77 22.23 -8.57
N THR A 127 -6.03 21.64 -9.50
CA THR A 127 -6.35 20.35 -10.09
C THR A 127 -5.18 19.40 -9.90
N VAL A 128 -5.46 18.21 -9.39
CA VAL A 128 -4.58 17.05 -9.32
C VAL A 128 -5.18 15.98 -10.23
N SER A 129 -4.50 15.67 -11.33
CA SER A 129 -5.01 14.75 -12.34
C SER A 129 -4.00 13.77 -12.88
N ASN A 130 -4.49 12.64 -13.37
CA ASN A 130 -3.70 11.64 -14.09
C ASN A 130 -2.43 11.21 -13.34
N SER A 131 -2.43 11.28 -12.01
CA SER A 131 -1.24 11.06 -11.19
C SER A 131 -1.35 9.78 -10.35
N GLU A 132 -0.20 9.19 -10.04
CA GLU A 132 -0.05 7.99 -9.23
C GLU A 132 0.47 8.36 -7.84
N PHE A 133 -0.17 7.82 -6.81
CA PHE A 133 0.19 8.01 -5.41
C PHE A 133 0.40 6.65 -4.76
N PHE A 134 1.60 6.41 -4.23
CA PHE A 134 1.87 5.13 -3.57
C PHE A 134 2.91 5.16 -2.45
N ASN A 135 2.89 4.11 -1.61
CA ASN A 135 3.84 3.91 -0.51
C ASN A 135 3.87 5.07 0.50
N GLY A 136 2.74 5.77 0.69
CA GLY A 136 2.63 6.93 1.56
C GLY A 136 1.82 6.65 2.82
N TRP A 137 1.98 7.52 3.83
CA TRP A 137 1.10 7.52 5.00
C TRP A 137 -0.35 7.87 4.58
N HIS A 138 -0.55 9.09 4.07
CA HIS A 138 -1.78 9.56 3.41
C HIS A 138 -1.45 9.97 1.96
N GLY A 139 -2.42 9.88 1.04
CA GLY A 139 -2.22 10.29 -0.36
C GLY A 139 -2.29 11.81 -0.51
N VAL A 140 -3.50 12.35 -0.67
CA VAL A 140 -3.76 13.80 -0.77
C VAL A 140 -4.49 14.31 0.47
N CYS A 141 -3.84 15.17 1.27
CA CYS A 141 -4.50 16.00 2.27
C CYS A 141 -5.01 17.32 1.68
N MET A 142 -6.23 17.69 2.03
CA MET A 142 -6.89 18.92 1.54
C MET A 142 -7.57 19.73 2.65
N LEU A 143 -7.15 20.98 2.85
CA LEU A 143 -7.67 21.84 3.92
C LEU A 143 -8.08 23.24 3.43
N ASN A 144 -9.34 23.62 3.65
CA ASN A 144 -9.87 24.97 3.44
C ASN A 144 -9.69 25.52 1.99
N ASN A 145 -9.93 24.70 0.98
CA ASN A 145 -9.79 25.11 -0.43
C ASN A 145 -11.12 25.49 -1.08
N THR A 146 -11.05 26.13 -2.26
CA THR A 146 -12.22 26.35 -3.13
C THR A 146 -11.90 25.95 -4.57
N GLY A 147 -12.70 25.09 -5.20
CA GLY A 147 -12.45 24.65 -6.57
C GLY A 147 -11.26 23.69 -6.68
N LEU A 148 -11.17 22.72 -5.76
CA LEU A 148 -10.17 21.65 -5.82
C LEU A 148 -10.75 20.46 -6.59
N ASN A 149 -10.02 19.99 -7.61
CA ASN A 149 -10.36 18.79 -8.37
C ASN A 149 -9.27 17.74 -8.17
N ILE A 150 -9.65 16.55 -7.70
CA ILE A 150 -8.79 15.36 -7.60
C ILE A 150 -9.41 14.32 -8.52
N VAL A 151 -8.88 14.19 -9.74
CA VAL A 151 -9.54 13.43 -10.80
C VAL A 151 -8.61 12.51 -11.57
N ASP A 152 -9.07 11.34 -11.97
CA ASP A 152 -8.30 10.42 -12.83
C ASP A 152 -6.97 9.94 -12.21
N ASN A 153 -6.87 9.86 -10.87
CA ASN A 153 -5.66 9.43 -10.16
C ASN A 153 -5.74 7.97 -9.67
N SER A 154 -4.58 7.38 -9.39
CA SER A 154 -4.44 6.07 -8.74
C SER A 154 -3.81 6.23 -7.35
N PHE A 155 -4.38 5.56 -6.36
CA PHE A 155 -3.89 5.49 -4.99
C PHE A 155 -3.72 4.03 -4.59
N HIS A 156 -2.49 3.60 -4.32
CA HIS A 156 -2.22 2.22 -3.91
C HIS A 156 -1.00 2.10 -3.00
N ASP A 157 -0.82 0.94 -2.36
CA ASP A 157 0.23 0.73 -1.36
C ASP A 157 0.20 1.80 -0.24
N MET A 158 -1.00 2.21 0.16
CA MET A 158 -1.19 3.29 1.14
C MET A 158 -1.31 2.72 2.55
N ARG A 159 -0.65 3.35 3.55
CA ARG A 159 -0.81 2.92 4.95
C ARG A 159 -2.19 3.28 5.50
N THR A 160 -2.63 4.51 5.30
CA THR A 160 -3.90 5.03 5.84
C THR A 160 -4.75 5.62 4.72
N ASP A 161 -5.14 6.89 4.77
CA ASP A 161 -6.14 7.40 3.82
C ASP A 161 -5.61 7.76 2.42
N GLY A 162 -6.42 7.51 1.39
CA GLY A 162 -6.11 7.92 0.01
C GLY A 162 -6.25 9.44 -0.15
N VAL A 163 -7.47 9.95 0.03
CA VAL A 163 -7.76 11.39 0.01
C VAL A 163 -8.42 11.79 1.32
N ARG A 164 -7.90 12.81 2.02
CA ARG A 164 -8.44 13.24 3.31
C ARG A 164 -8.49 14.74 3.56
N GLY A 165 -9.38 15.18 4.43
CA GLY A 165 -9.40 16.53 4.98
C GLY A 165 -10.78 17.20 4.90
N GLY A 166 -10.83 18.53 4.90
CA GLY A 166 -12.12 19.24 4.86
C GLY A 166 -12.03 20.76 4.78
N GLY A 167 -13.18 21.41 4.96
CA GLY A 167 -13.32 22.85 4.72
C GLY A 167 -13.25 23.23 3.23
N ASN A 168 -13.35 22.25 2.33
CA ASN A 168 -13.20 22.42 0.89
C ASN A 168 -14.57 22.67 0.22
N SER A 169 -14.76 23.83 -0.40
CA SER A 169 -15.96 24.14 -1.19
C SER A 169 -15.72 23.95 -2.69
N ASP A 170 -16.78 23.64 -3.44
CA ASP A 170 -16.68 23.37 -4.88
C ASP A 170 -15.62 22.28 -5.16
N LEU A 171 -15.66 21.22 -4.35
CA LEU A 171 -14.72 20.10 -4.38
C LEU A 171 -15.23 19.00 -5.32
N MET A 172 -14.35 18.48 -6.17
CA MET A 172 -14.60 17.31 -7.01
C MET A 172 -13.55 16.22 -6.75
N ILE A 173 -14.02 15.04 -6.33
CA ILE A 173 -13.21 13.81 -6.27
C ILE A 173 -13.87 12.82 -7.23
N ALA A 174 -13.31 12.67 -8.42
CA ALA A 174 -13.96 11.89 -9.46
C ALA A 174 -13.01 11.03 -10.27
N ARG A 175 -13.48 9.85 -10.67
CA ARG A 175 -12.70 8.95 -11.51
C ARG A 175 -11.35 8.54 -10.92
N ASN A 176 -11.23 8.44 -9.59
CA ASN A 176 -10.02 7.93 -8.93
C ASN A 176 -10.16 6.45 -8.58
N MET A 177 -9.03 5.76 -8.56
CA MET A 177 -8.91 4.37 -8.13
C MET A 177 -8.16 4.26 -6.79
N PHE A 178 -8.68 3.42 -5.91
CA PHE A 178 -8.09 3.10 -4.60
C PHE A 178 -7.98 1.58 -4.45
N THR A 179 -6.78 1.07 -4.23
CA THR A 179 -6.49 -0.37 -4.11
C THR A 179 -5.27 -0.62 -3.21
N ASP A 180 -5.11 -1.82 -2.67
CA ASP A 180 -3.86 -2.25 -2.00
C ASP A 180 -3.43 -1.37 -0.81
N PHE A 181 -4.31 -1.18 0.17
CA PHE A 181 -4.00 -0.41 1.38
C PHE A 181 -3.43 -1.34 2.46
N TYR A 182 -2.36 -0.94 3.15
CA TYR A 182 -1.65 -1.73 4.16
C TYR A 182 -1.61 -0.98 5.51
N PRO A 183 -2.74 -0.90 6.24
CA PRO A 183 -2.76 -0.32 7.57
C PRO A 183 -1.93 -1.13 8.55
N ALA A 184 -1.17 -0.44 9.40
CA ALA A 184 -0.60 -1.08 10.57
C ALA A 184 -1.69 -1.37 11.62
N ALA A 185 -1.37 -2.19 12.62
CA ALA A 185 -2.27 -2.45 13.73
C ALA A 185 -2.75 -1.12 14.38
N GLY A 186 -4.07 -1.00 14.57
CA GLY A 186 -4.69 0.19 15.14
C GLY A 186 -4.96 1.34 14.16
N ASP A 187 -4.38 1.29 12.96
CA ASP A 187 -4.69 2.28 11.92
C ASP A 187 -6.09 2.09 11.35
N HIS A 188 -6.64 3.19 10.86
CA HIS A 188 -7.94 3.24 10.22
C HIS A 188 -7.78 3.81 8.80
N THR A 189 -8.26 3.08 7.80
CA THR A 189 -8.09 3.40 6.38
C THR A 189 -9.39 3.79 5.72
N ASP A 190 -9.41 4.97 5.10
CA ASP A 190 -10.45 5.43 4.19
C ASP A 190 -9.85 5.73 2.80
N ALA A 191 -10.47 5.24 1.73
CA ALA A 191 -10.15 5.68 0.38
C ALA A 191 -10.41 7.19 0.24
N ILE A 192 -11.58 7.65 0.70
CA ILE A 192 -11.95 9.07 0.74
C ILE A 192 -12.52 9.44 2.11
N GLN A 193 -11.80 10.29 2.84
CA GLN A 193 -12.20 10.83 4.13
C GLN A 193 -12.46 12.35 4.06
N ILE A 194 -13.70 12.77 4.30
CA ILE A 194 -14.05 14.18 4.43
C ILE A 194 -14.51 14.45 5.85
N TRP A 195 -13.73 15.22 6.59
CA TRP A 195 -14.02 15.53 7.98
C TRP A 195 -13.73 16.99 8.35
N SER A 196 -14.32 17.48 9.44
CA SER A 196 -14.14 18.87 9.88
C SER A 196 -12.87 19.09 10.73
N THR A 197 -12.10 18.04 11.05
CA THR A 197 -10.83 18.10 11.79
C THR A 197 -9.81 18.99 11.09
N ASN A 198 -9.18 19.92 11.83
CA ASN A 198 -8.17 20.87 11.33
C ASN A 198 -8.64 21.86 10.23
N THR A 199 -9.96 22.02 10.10
CA THR A 199 -10.57 22.99 9.17
C THR A 199 -11.10 24.20 9.95
N THR A 200 -11.27 25.33 9.27
CA THR A 200 -11.74 26.59 9.89
C THR A 200 -13.05 27.11 9.32
N GLN A 201 -13.64 26.39 8.37
CA GLN A 201 -14.81 26.84 7.64
C GLN A 201 -15.75 25.68 7.27
N ALA A 202 -17.04 25.97 7.19
CA ALA A 202 -18.01 25.09 6.57
C ALA A 202 -17.70 24.91 5.08
N ALA A 203 -18.20 23.82 4.50
CA ALA A 203 -17.92 23.46 3.12
C ALA A 203 -19.22 23.14 2.37
N LYS A 204 -19.27 23.52 1.10
CA LYS A 204 -20.46 23.31 0.26
C LYS A 204 -20.10 22.87 -1.14
N ASN A 205 -21.05 22.25 -1.83
CA ASN A 205 -20.90 21.78 -3.21
C ASN A 205 -19.75 20.78 -3.33
N ILE A 206 -19.90 19.62 -2.69
CA ILE A 206 -18.92 18.55 -2.72
C ILE A 206 -19.46 17.45 -3.64
N THR A 207 -18.65 17.01 -4.61
CA THR A 207 -19.01 15.94 -5.54
C THR A 207 -17.99 14.81 -5.44
N ILE A 208 -18.46 13.61 -5.13
CA ILE A 208 -17.69 12.37 -5.08
C ILE A 208 -18.34 11.39 -6.07
N THR A 209 -17.74 11.21 -7.25
CA THR A 209 -18.42 10.48 -8.32
C THR A 209 -17.51 9.58 -9.13
N ASP A 210 -18.05 8.44 -9.56
CA ASP A 210 -17.39 7.54 -10.50
C ASP A 210 -16.02 7.04 -9.98
N ASN A 211 -15.82 6.91 -8.66
CA ASN A 211 -14.59 6.36 -8.08
C ASN A 211 -14.71 4.84 -7.89
N LEU A 212 -13.58 4.15 -7.99
CA LEU A 212 -13.45 2.71 -7.75
C LEU A 212 -12.62 2.47 -6.50
N VAL A 213 -13.19 1.75 -5.54
CA VAL A 213 -12.49 1.25 -4.35
C VAL A 213 -12.53 -0.26 -4.38
N VAL A 214 -11.37 -0.89 -4.42
CA VAL A 214 -11.22 -2.34 -4.35
C VAL A 214 -10.16 -2.68 -3.31
N ARG A 215 -10.25 -3.87 -2.73
CA ARG A 215 -9.25 -4.33 -1.76
C ARG A 215 -7.88 -4.56 -2.41
N GLY A 216 -7.86 -5.16 -3.60
CA GLY A 216 -6.62 -5.70 -4.16
C GLY A 216 -6.07 -6.82 -3.26
N ASP A 217 -4.75 -6.85 -3.11
CA ASP A 217 -4.01 -7.71 -2.20
C ASP A 217 -3.91 -7.10 -0.77
N GLY A 218 -4.29 -5.83 -0.61
CA GLY A 218 -4.23 -5.12 0.67
C GLY A 218 -5.32 -5.50 1.67
N ALA A 219 -5.41 -4.75 2.77
CA ALA A 219 -6.43 -4.89 3.78
C ALA A 219 -7.77 -4.23 3.36
N PRO A 220 -8.90 -4.62 3.99
CA PRO A 220 -10.18 -3.97 3.78
C PRO A 220 -10.11 -2.47 4.10
N THR A 221 -10.66 -1.63 3.22
CA THR A 221 -10.62 -0.17 3.32
C THR A 221 -12.02 0.42 3.33
N GLN A 222 -12.29 1.46 4.12
CA GLN A 222 -13.57 2.18 4.02
C GLN A 222 -13.61 2.98 2.71
N GLY A 223 -14.77 3.06 2.06
CA GLY A 223 -14.85 3.66 0.73
C GLY A 223 -14.93 5.19 0.80
N VAL A 224 -16.10 5.70 1.18
CA VAL A 224 -16.38 7.14 1.27
C VAL A 224 -16.92 7.45 2.66
N PHE A 225 -16.12 8.18 3.44
CA PHE A 225 -16.47 8.62 4.78
C PHE A 225 -16.61 10.14 4.81
N VAL A 226 -17.83 10.65 5.07
CA VAL A 226 -18.09 12.09 5.21
C VAL A 226 -18.67 12.34 6.59
N ARG A 227 -17.99 13.14 7.41
CA ARG A 227 -18.40 13.40 8.79
C ARG A 227 -18.10 14.81 9.28
N ASP A 228 -19.12 15.56 9.68
CA ASP A 228 -18.90 16.68 10.59
C ASP A 228 -18.55 16.14 11.99
N THR A 229 -17.27 16.22 12.35
CA THR A 229 -16.72 15.65 13.59
C THR A 229 -17.10 16.49 14.82
N PHE A 230 -17.23 17.80 14.65
CA PHE A 230 -17.48 18.73 15.75
C PHE A 230 -18.91 19.26 15.82
N ASN A 231 -19.76 18.96 14.84
CA ASN A 231 -21.13 19.50 14.69
C ASN A 231 -21.17 21.05 14.64
N THR A 232 -20.10 21.67 14.15
CA THR A 232 -19.96 23.14 14.11
C THR A 232 -19.58 23.67 12.73
N LEU A 233 -19.17 22.80 11.80
CA LEU A 233 -18.70 23.16 10.45
C LEU A 233 -19.42 22.27 9.43
N PRO A 234 -20.73 22.52 9.17
CA PRO A 234 -21.55 21.61 8.39
C PRO A 234 -21.07 21.49 6.94
N PHE A 235 -21.29 20.31 6.36
CA PHE A 235 -21.18 20.08 4.93
C PHE A 235 -22.54 20.28 4.27
N GLU A 236 -22.60 21.08 3.20
CA GLU A 236 -23.82 21.36 2.46
C GLU A 236 -23.76 20.93 1.00
N ASN A 237 -24.88 20.44 0.46
CA ASN A 237 -24.99 20.04 -0.94
C ASN A 237 -23.90 19.03 -1.37
N VAL A 238 -23.88 17.88 -0.68
CA VAL A 238 -22.93 16.79 -0.93
C VAL A 238 -23.54 15.76 -1.89
N THR A 239 -22.88 15.49 -3.00
CA THR A 239 -23.30 14.52 -4.02
C THR A 239 -22.33 13.35 -4.05
N ILE A 240 -22.82 12.15 -3.75
CA ILE A 240 -22.08 10.88 -3.79
C ILE A 240 -22.76 9.98 -4.81
N THR A 241 -22.19 9.85 -6.00
CA THR A 241 -22.86 9.17 -7.12
C THR A 241 -22.00 8.21 -7.90
N ASN A 242 -22.59 7.14 -8.43
CA ASN A 242 -21.92 6.21 -9.34
C ASN A 242 -20.59 5.63 -8.81
N ASN A 243 -20.33 5.62 -7.51
CA ASN A 243 -19.11 5.02 -6.99
C ASN A 243 -19.26 3.50 -6.89
N MET A 244 -18.17 2.78 -7.11
CA MET A 244 -18.09 1.33 -6.94
C MET A 244 -17.14 1.00 -5.80
N ILE A 245 -17.64 0.27 -4.79
CA ILE A 245 -16.84 -0.19 -3.66
C ILE A 245 -17.00 -1.71 -3.54
N ALA A 246 -15.92 -2.44 -3.79
CA ALA A 246 -15.86 -3.89 -3.64
C ALA A 246 -14.91 -4.26 -2.48
N GLY A 247 -15.43 -4.90 -1.44
CA GLY A 247 -14.61 -5.37 -0.31
C GLY A 247 -14.29 -4.30 0.75
N GLY A 248 -15.19 -3.34 0.95
CA GLY A 248 -14.98 -2.30 1.95
C GLY A 248 -15.22 -2.76 3.40
N LEU A 249 -14.58 -2.09 4.36
CA LEU A 249 -14.92 -2.22 5.78
C LEU A 249 -16.39 -1.85 6.06
N TYR A 250 -16.83 -2.02 7.31
CA TYR A 250 -18.14 -1.64 7.85
C TYR A 250 -18.78 -0.41 7.17
N ASN A 251 -18.05 0.69 7.03
CA ASN A 251 -18.54 1.90 6.40
C ASN A 251 -18.02 2.03 4.95
N ALA A 252 -18.59 1.26 4.01
CA ALA A 252 -18.26 1.45 2.60
C ALA A 252 -18.65 2.85 2.11
N ILE A 253 -19.89 3.29 2.37
CA ILE A 253 -20.27 4.70 2.25
C ILE A 253 -20.91 5.10 3.58
N ALA A 254 -20.30 6.01 4.32
CA ALA A 254 -20.88 6.56 5.53
C ALA A 254 -20.95 8.08 5.47
N VAL A 255 -22.15 8.61 5.71
CA VAL A 255 -22.42 10.04 5.71
C VAL A 255 -23.03 10.44 7.05
N ASN A 256 -22.34 11.31 7.79
CA ASN A 256 -22.75 11.78 9.10
C ASN A 256 -22.71 13.32 9.21
N GLY A 257 -23.81 13.93 9.64
CA GLY A 257 -23.85 15.37 9.93
C GLY A 257 -23.81 16.25 8.68
N VAL A 258 -24.46 15.81 7.60
CA VAL A 258 -24.49 16.52 6.30
C VAL A 258 -25.87 17.14 6.04
N ALA A 259 -25.87 18.38 5.58
CA ALA A 259 -27.06 19.16 5.26
C ALA A 259 -27.28 19.24 3.74
N SER A 260 -28.26 18.50 3.25
CA SER A 260 -28.70 18.41 1.85
C SER A 260 -27.69 17.79 0.88
N GLY A 261 -28.21 17.22 -0.22
CA GLY A 261 -27.40 16.52 -1.20
C GLY A 261 -28.05 15.23 -1.71
N THR A 262 -27.25 14.34 -2.27
CA THR A 262 -27.73 13.09 -2.87
C THR A 262 -26.72 11.96 -2.72
N ILE A 263 -27.19 10.76 -2.38
CA ILE A 263 -26.46 9.50 -2.46
C ILE A 263 -27.20 8.64 -3.49
N ALA A 264 -26.67 8.49 -4.70
CA ALA A 264 -27.39 7.78 -5.75
C ALA A 264 -26.54 6.94 -6.71
N ASN A 265 -27.12 5.86 -7.24
CA ASN A 265 -26.47 4.96 -8.21
C ASN A 265 -25.13 4.36 -7.75
N ASN A 266 -24.84 4.36 -6.44
CA ASN A 266 -23.63 3.73 -5.94
C ASN A 266 -23.81 2.22 -5.86
N THR A 267 -22.73 1.47 -6.07
CA THR A 267 -22.70 0.02 -5.92
C THR A 267 -21.70 -0.35 -4.81
N VAL A 268 -22.17 -1.03 -3.78
CA VAL A 268 -21.38 -1.51 -2.65
C VAL A 268 -21.54 -3.02 -2.52
N ALA A 269 -20.49 -3.76 -2.87
CA ALA A 269 -20.45 -5.22 -2.73
C ALA A 269 -19.42 -5.60 -1.67
N GLY A 270 -19.87 -6.01 -0.48
CA GLY A 270 -19.00 -6.53 0.58
C GLY A 270 -18.58 -8.00 0.36
N PHE A 271 -17.52 -8.44 1.03
CA PHE A 271 -17.14 -9.85 1.10
C PHE A 271 -17.98 -10.62 2.14
N PRO A 272 -18.07 -11.96 2.08
CA PRO A 272 -18.88 -12.74 3.01
C PRO A 272 -18.55 -12.53 4.50
N ASP A 273 -17.28 -12.34 4.80
CA ASP A 273 -16.71 -12.09 6.12
C ASP A 273 -16.81 -10.61 6.55
N GLN A 274 -17.21 -9.71 5.64
CA GLN A 274 -17.16 -8.27 5.84
C GLN A 274 -18.50 -7.62 5.53
N LYS A 275 -19.11 -7.02 6.56
CA LYS A 275 -20.29 -6.19 6.32
C LYS A 275 -19.85 -4.86 5.73
N SER A 276 -20.36 -4.51 4.55
CA SER A 276 -20.12 -3.21 3.90
C SER A 276 -21.43 -2.45 3.73
N TRP A 277 -21.59 -1.33 4.45
CA TRP A 277 -22.83 -0.53 4.46
C TRP A 277 -22.79 0.68 3.54
N ILE A 278 -23.97 1.00 2.97
CA ILE A 278 -24.36 2.41 2.83
C ILE A 278 -25.07 2.84 4.11
N ARG A 279 -24.43 3.74 4.86
CA ARG A 279 -24.84 4.21 6.18
C ARG A 279 -25.04 5.72 6.19
N THR A 280 -26.14 6.17 6.78
CA THR A 280 -26.40 7.61 6.97
C THR A 280 -26.87 7.92 8.38
N GLU A 281 -26.29 8.96 8.98
CA GLU A 281 -26.58 9.40 10.34
C GLU A 281 -26.67 10.93 10.39
N ASN A 282 -27.62 11.47 11.16
CA ASN A 282 -27.75 12.93 11.35
C ASN A 282 -27.80 13.74 10.04
N ILE A 283 -28.25 13.15 8.92
CA ILE A 283 -28.39 13.86 7.65
C ILE A 283 -29.73 14.61 7.60
N THR A 284 -29.76 15.71 6.85
CA THR A 284 -30.98 16.51 6.61
C THR A 284 -31.19 16.73 5.12
N ASN A 285 -32.40 16.54 4.59
CA ASN A 285 -32.77 16.83 3.20
C ASN A 285 -31.84 16.22 2.13
N MET A 286 -31.22 15.08 2.41
CA MET A 286 -30.45 14.32 1.41
C MET A 286 -31.30 13.23 0.78
N ASP A 287 -31.35 13.18 -0.55
CA ASP A 287 -31.99 12.10 -1.29
C ASP A 287 -31.08 10.86 -1.34
N ILE A 288 -31.64 9.68 -1.10
CA ILE A 288 -30.94 8.39 -1.14
C ILE A 288 -31.69 7.49 -2.13
N LYS A 289 -31.15 7.32 -3.34
CA LYS A 289 -31.91 6.64 -4.40
C LYS A 289 -31.08 5.78 -5.34
N ASP A 290 -31.72 4.73 -5.86
CA ASP A 290 -31.17 3.90 -6.94
C ASP A 290 -29.80 3.26 -6.60
N ASN A 291 -29.47 3.10 -5.32
CA ASN A 291 -28.23 2.45 -4.90
C ASN A 291 -28.38 0.92 -4.90
N LYS A 292 -27.26 0.21 -5.05
CA LYS A 292 -27.13 -1.24 -4.88
C LYS A 292 -26.13 -1.49 -3.76
N ALA A 293 -26.52 -2.14 -2.66
CA ALA A 293 -25.57 -2.40 -1.57
C ALA A 293 -25.83 -3.74 -0.88
N THR A 294 -24.77 -4.40 -0.42
CA THR A 294 -24.91 -5.61 0.40
C THR A 294 -25.68 -5.36 1.70
N TRP A 295 -25.49 -4.18 2.31
CA TRP A 295 -26.25 -3.76 3.48
C TRP A 295 -26.53 -2.26 3.50
N TYR A 296 -27.61 -1.89 4.18
CA TYR A 296 -28.03 -0.50 4.43
C TYR A 296 -28.22 -0.21 5.91
N SER A 297 -27.88 1.01 6.33
CA SER A 297 -28.20 1.57 7.64
C SER A 297 -28.61 3.04 7.49
N LEU A 298 -29.86 3.29 7.11
CA LEU A 298 -30.37 4.62 6.72
C LEU A 298 -31.12 5.35 7.87
N ASN A 299 -30.46 5.43 9.02
CA ASN A 299 -31.04 5.87 10.30
C ASN A 299 -31.01 7.39 10.48
N SER A 300 -31.72 8.11 9.61
CA SER A 300 -31.89 9.56 9.75
C SER A 300 -33.35 9.97 9.55
N PRO A 301 -33.99 10.65 10.53
CA PRO A 301 -35.40 11.00 10.47
C PRO A 301 -35.69 12.18 9.53
N ASN A 302 -34.70 13.05 9.30
CA ASN A 302 -34.84 14.27 8.50
C ASN A 302 -34.25 14.15 7.09
N LYS A 303 -33.98 12.92 6.62
CA LYS A 303 -33.50 12.69 5.25
C LYS A 303 -34.55 13.11 4.21
N GLY A 304 -34.10 13.32 2.98
CA GLY A 304 -34.96 13.58 1.83
C GLY A 304 -35.65 12.30 1.36
N THR A 305 -35.73 12.12 0.05
CA THR A 305 -36.39 10.98 -0.58
C THR A 305 -35.57 9.70 -0.42
N GLU A 306 -36.21 8.58 -0.09
CA GLU A 306 -35.59 7.25 -0.10
C GLU A 306 -36.33 6.33 -1.08
N THR A 307 -35.75 6.03 -2.24
CA THR A 307 -36.42 5.28 -3.32
C THR A 307 -35.47 4.34 -4.07
N ASN A 308 -35.95 3.16 -4.48
CA ASN A 308 -35.24 2.22 -5.37
C ASN A 308 -33.85 1.74 -4.88
N ASN A 309 -33.58 1.79 -3.56
CA ASN A 309 -32.36 1.21 -3.01
C ASN A 309 -32.50 -0.32 -2.93
N THR A 310 -31.61 -1.04 -3.59
CA THR A 310 -31.66 -2.50 -3.74
C THR A 310 -30.58 -3.16 -2.91
N GLN A 311 -30.96 -4.19 -2.14
CA GLN A 311 -29.99 -5.04 -1.46
C GLN A 311 -29.45 -6.09 -2.44
N ILE A 312 -28.12 -6.23 -2.52
CA ILE A 312 -27.44 -7.19 -3.40
C ILE A 312 -26.64 -8.23 -2.59
N ALA A 313 -26.21 -9.31 -3.25
CA ALA A 313 -25.38 -10.34 -2.64
C ALA A 313 -23.92 -9.90 -2.49
N THR A 314 -23.14 -10.66 -1.70
CA THR A 314 -21.70 -10.42 -1.49
C THR A 314 -20.90 -10.67 -2.76
N VAL A 315 -19.67 -10.14 -2.82
CA VAL A 315 -18.77 -10.26 -3.99
C VAL A 315 -18.67 -11.71 -4.49
N THR A 316 -18.45 -12.66 -3.59
CA THR A 316 -18.28 -14.09 -3.92
C THR A 316 -19.60 -14.86 -4.09
N ASP A 317 -20.76 -14.21 -3.93
CA ASP A 317 -22.10 -14.81 -4.05
C ASP A 317 -22.89 -14.12 -5.18
N GLY A 318 -22.22 -13.87 -6.31
CA GLY A 318 -22.81 -13.23 -7.50
C GLY A 318 -22.86 -11.70 -7.47
N GLY A 319 -22.43 -11.06 -6.38
CA GLY A 319 -22.28 -9.60 -6.30
C GLY A 319 -21.22 -9.04 -7.26
N SER A 320 -20.28 -9.87 -7.68
CA SER A 320 -19.25 -9.53 -8.66
C SER A 320 -19.76 -9.14 -10.05
N ALA A 321 -20.94 -9.63 -10.46
CA ALA A 321 -21.57 -9.23 -11.71
C ALA A 321 -21.84 -7.72 -11.74
N TYR A 322 -22.09 -7.10 -10.58
CA TYR A 322 -22.26 -5.65 -10.48
C TYR A 322 -20.94 -4.89 -10.58
N VAL A 323 -19.82 -5.47 -10.13
CA VAL A 323 -18.47 -4.92 -10.35
C VAL A 323 -18.21 -4.88 -11.85
N ALA A 324 -18.45 -6.00 -12.55
CA ALA A 324 -18.27 -6.11 -13.98
C ALA A 324 -19.21 -5.16 -14.76
N GLU A 325 -20.49 -5.07 -14.38
CA GLU A 325 -21.46 -4.13 -14.96
C GLU A 325 -21.00 -2.68 -14.80
N TRP A 326 -20.56 -2.31 -13.60
CA TRP A 326 -20.07 -0.96 -13.33
C TRP A 326 -18.86 -0.64 -14.19
N LEU A 327 -17.83 -1.49 -14.18
CA LEU A 327 -16.64 -1.28 -15.00
C LEU A 327 -16.97 -1.24 -16.49
N ALA A 328 -17.91 -2.07 -16.95
CA ALA A 328 -18.38 -2.07 -18.33
C ALA A 328 -19.07 -0.74 -18.72
N GLY A 329 -19.75 -0.09 -17.79
CA GLY A 329 -20.35 1.23 -17.96
C GLY A 329 -19.37 2.41 -17.89
N HIS A 330 -18.15 2.17 -17.41
CA HIS A 330 -17.10 3.18 -17.20
C HIS A 330 -15.86 2.87 -18.08
N GLN A 331 -16.09 2.51 -19.34
CA GLN A 331 -15.02 2.30 -20.34
C GLN A 331 -14.12 3.55 -20.39
N GLY A 332 -12.82 3.37 -20.20
CA GLY A 332 -11.85 4.48 -20.13
C GLY A 332 -11.33 4.80 -18.73
N PHE A 333 -12.11 4.51 -17.67
CA PHE A 333 -11.69 4.72 -16.28
C PHE A 333 -10.57 3.77 -15.88
N ALA A 334 -10.75 2.47 -16.18
CA ALA A 334 -9.76 1.45 -15.87
C ALA A 334 -8.55 1.52 -16.84
N SER A 335 -8.72 1.94 -18.09
CA SER A 335 -7.60 1.97 -19.07
C SER A 335 -6.42 2.89 -18.72
N THR A 336 -6.60 3.88 -17.84
CA THR A 336 -5.52 4.78 -17.41
C THR A 336 -4.57 4.13 -16.40
N TRP A 337 -5.07 3.19 -15.58
CA TRP A 337 -4.30 2.58 -14.48
C TRP A 337 -4.31 1.03 -14.53
N TYR A 338 -5.43 0.43 -14.91
CA TYR A 338 -5.67 -1.02 -14.98
C TYR A 338 -6.54 -1.41 -16.20
N PRO A 339 -5.94 -1.64 -17.39
CA PRO A 339 -6.70 -1.77 -18.63
C PRO A 339 -7.57 -3.02 -18.78
N ASP A 340 -7.45 -3.99 -17.87
CA ASP A 340 -8.18 -5.25 -17.96
C ASP A 340 -9.14 -5.43 -16.77
N LEU A 341 -10.44 -5.55 -17.11
CA LEU A 341 -11.49 -5.99 -16.20
C LEU A 341 -11.11 -7.27 -15.45
N SER A 342 -10.37 -8.17 -16.12
CA SER A 342 -9.95 -9.45 -15.58
C SER A 342 -8.94 -9.32 -14.44
N GLY A 343 -8.14 -8.25 -14.39
CA GLY A 343 -7.22 -7.98 -13.28
C GLY A 343 -7.96 -7.56 -12.02
N VAL A 344 -8.88 -6.59 -12.14
CA VAL A 344 -9.73 -6.14 -11.03
C VAL A 344 -10.66 -7.26 -10.55
N LEU A 345 -11.21 -8.07 -11.46
CA LEU A 345 -12.01 -9.25 -11.10
C LEU A 345 -11.16 -10.39 -10.50
N GLY A 346 -9.92 -10.54 -10.97
CA GLY A 346 -8.95 -11.52 -10.49
C GLY A 346 -8.53 -11.26 -9.06
N TRP A 347 -8.30 -10.00 -8.67
CA TRP A 347 -8.03 -9.60 -7.28
C TRP A 347 -9.19 -9.92 -6.32
N LEU A 348 -10.41 -9.98 -6.83
CA LEU A 348 -11.57 -10.38 -6.04
C LEU A 348 -11.68 -11.92 -5.93
N GLY A 349 -10.72 -12.67 -6.48
CA GLY A 349 -10.70 -14.14 -6.51
C GLY A 349 -11.67 -14.76 -7.50
N LEU A 350 -11.99 -14.05 -8.60
CA LEU A 350 -13.08 -14.42 -9.50
C LEU A 350 -12.61 -14.57 -10.94
N ASP A 351 -12.86 -15.74 -11.53
CA ASP A 351 -12.65 -16.00 -12.96
C ASP A 351 -13.57 -15.08 -13.80
N ALA A 352 -13.02 -14.44 -14.82
CA ALA A 352 -13.76 -13.65 -15.80
C ALA A 352 -14.90 -14.43 -16.49
N SER A 353 -14.86 -15.77 -16.47
CA SER A 353 -15.94 -16.63 -16.97
C SER A 353 -17.24 -16.60 -16.12
N LEU A 354 -17.18 -16.10 -14.87
CA LEU A 354 -18.32 -15.93 -13.96
C LEU A 354 -19.11 -14.63 -14.18
N ALA A 355 -18.64 -13.74 -15.08
CA ALA A 355 -19.34 -12.50 -15.45
C ALA A 355 -20.58 -12.73 -16.34
N ALA A 356 -20.93 -13.99 -16.65
CA ALA A 356 -22.20 -14.29 -17.32
C ALA A 356 -23.37 -13.94 -16.38
N ALA A 357 -24.31 -13.14 -16.88
CA ALA A 357 -25.52 -12.74 -16.15
C ALA A 357 -26.17 -13.95 -15.44
N PRO A 358 -26.69 -13.79 -14.21
CA PRO A 358 -27.31 -14.89 -13.49
C PRO A 358 -28.41 -15.50 -14.36
N PRO A 359 -28.54 -16.84 -14.42
CA PRO A 359 -29.63 -17.45 -15.14
C PRO A 359 -30.95 -16.93 -14.55
N PRO A 360 -31.99 -16.67 -15.37
CA PRO A 360 -33.28 -16.25 -14.86
C PRO A 360 -33.78 -17.27 -13.82
N PRO A 361 -34.52 -16.81 -12.79
CA PRO A 361 -34.97 -17.70 -11.72
C PRO A 361 -35.66 -18.92 -12.33
N PRO A 362 -35.39 -20.14 -11.81
CA PRO A 362 -35.94 -21.35 -12.41
C PRO A 362 -37.47 -21.25 -12.44
N PRO A 363 -38.13 -21.63 -13.55
CA PRO A 363 -39.57 -21.67 -13.60
C PRO A 363 -40.10 -22.58 -12.47
N PRO A 364 -41.27 -22.29 -11.89
CA PRO A 364 -41.81 -23.07 -10.78
C PRO A 364 -41.88 -24.55 -11.17
N PRO A 365 -41.61 -25.47 -10.22
CA PRO A 365 -41.46 -26.87 -10.53
C PRO A 365 -42.74 -27.42 -11.17
N PRO A 366 -42.63 -28.21 -12.25
CA PRO A 366 -43.78 -28.90 -12.82
C PRO A 366 -44.37 -29.87 -11.78
N PRO A 367 -45.70 -30.14 -11.82
CA PRO A 367 -46.33 -31.05 -10.86
C PRO A 367 -45.70 -32.45 -10.95
N PRO A 368 -45.67 -33.20 -9.83
CA PRO A 368 -44.91 -34.44 -9.74
C PRO A 368 -45.44 -35.50 -10.72
N PRO A 369 -44.55 -36.24 -11.41
CA PRO A 369 -44.94 -37.35 -12.28
C PRO A 369 -45.38 -38.58 -11.46
N PRO A 370 -46.21 -39.48 -12.03
CA PRO A 370 -46.65 -40.71 -11.37
C PRO A 370 -45.47 -41.68 -11.15
N PRO A 371 -45.56 -42.60 -10.16
CA PRO A 371 -44.44 -43.45 -9.77
C PRO A 371 -44.05 -44.48 -10.85
N PRO A 372 -42.75 -44.81 -10.99
CA PRO A 372 -42.25 -45.74 -12.01
C PRO A 372 -42.37 -47.22 -11.59
N PRO A 373 -42.43 -48.17 -12.56
CA PRO A 373 -42.38 -49.61 -12.31
C PRO A 373 -40.93 -50.11 -12.03
N PRO A 374 -40.76 -51.30 -11.42
CA PRO A 374 -39.45 -51.76 -10.90
C PRO A 374 -38.52 -52.34 -12.00
N PRO A 375 -37.19 -52.35 -11.76
CA PRO A 375 -36.18 -52.72 -12.76
C PRO A 375 -35.83 -54.23 -12.76
N PRO A 376 -35.39 -54.80 -13.90
CA PRO A 376 -34.62 -56.04 -13.96
C PRO A 376 -33.09 -55.80 -14.01
N PRO A 377 -32.26 -56.83 -13.72
CA PRO A 377 -30.94 -56.68 -13.10
C PRO A 377 -29.73 -56.69 -14.06
N ALA A 378 -28.59 -56.32 -13.47
CA ALA A 378 -27.28 -56.01 -14.03
C ALA A 378 -26.52 -57.19 -14.69
N GLU A 379 -25.64 -56.85 -15.63
CA GLU A 379 -24.54 -57.72 -16.08
C GLU A 379 -23.17 -57.07 -15.89
N THR A 380 -22.28 -57.90 -15.37
CA THR A 380 -20.85 -57.79 -15.04
C THR A 380 -19.95 -58.09 -16.23
N THR A 381 -18.67 -57.68 -16.20
CA THR A 381 -17.43 -58.42 -16.62
C THR A 381 -16.25 -57.42 -16.81
N THR A 382 -14.93 -57.71 -16.74
CA THR A 382 -14.00 -58.55 -15.93
C THR A 382 -12.56 -58.25 -16.44
N VAL A 383 -11.64 -57.88 -15.54
CA VAL A 383 -10.19 -58.25 -15.35
C VAL A 383 -9.19 -58.47 -16.53
N ALA A 384 -8.12 -57.63 -16.57
CA ALA A 384 -6.62 -57.80 -16.64
C ALA A 384 -5.93 -58.85 -17.60
N PRO A 385 -4.56 -58.95 -17.78
CA PRO A 385 -3.43 -58.36 -17.02
C PRO A 385 -2.05 -58.06 -17.75
N THR A 386 -1.10 -57.51 -16.96
CA THR A 386 0.41 -57.52 -16.92
C THR A 386 1.34 -57.55 -18.15
N GLU A 387 2.44 -56.77 -18.10
CA GLU A 387 3.84 -57.30 -18.07
C GLU A 387 4.88 -56.25 -17.59
N THR A 388 5.95 -56.76 -16.94
CA THR A 388 7.07 -56.06 -16.26
C THR A 388 8.40 -56.47 -16.88
N ILE A 389 9.38 -55.57 -17.08
CA ILE A 389 10.83 -55.88 -17.12
C ILE A 389 11.69 -54.70 -16.56
N THR A 390 12.65 -55.05 -15.70
CA THR A 390 13.80 -54.32 -15.06
C THR A 390 14.99 -54.13 -16.05
N ASP A 391 15.94 -53.18 -15.99
CA ASP A 391 16.99 -52.92 -14.98
C ASP A 391 18.04 -51.89 -15.52
N THR A 392 18.71 -51.17 -14.60
CA THR A 392 20.03 -50.45 -14.62
C THR A 392 20.66 -49.83 -15.88
N SER A 393 21.04 -48.54 -15.79
CA SER A 393 22.46 -48.11 -15.67
C SER A 393 22.62 -46.58 -15.64
N ALA A 394 23.45 -46.10 -14.72
CA ALA A 394 23.91 -44.71 -14.66
C ALA A 394 24.88 -44.43 -15.82
N SER A 395 24.62 -43.33 -16.55
CA SER A 395 25.55 -42.74 -17.51
C SER A 395 25.35 -41.23 -17.44
N THR A 396 26.39 -40.53 -16.98
CA THR A 396 26.55 -39.08 -17.06
C THR A 396 26.31 -38.62 -18.49
N GLN A 397 25.17 -38.00 -18.76
CA GLN A 397 24.89 -37.32 -20.02
C GLN A 397 24.93 -35.84 -19.75
N VAL A 398 25.93 -35.18 -20.32
CA VAL A 398 25.85 -33.76 -20.66
C VAL A 398 24.64 -33.64 -21.58
N THR A 399 23.55 -33.05 -21.11
CA THR A 399 22.40 -32.73 -21.94
C THR A 399 22.83 -31.66 -22.93
N GLU A 400 23.16 -32.10 -24.14
CA GLU A 400 23.16 -31.27 -25.33
C GLU A 400 21.72 -30.74 -25.49
N GLN A 401 21.56 -29.42 -25.32
CA GLN A 401 20.27 -28.74 -25.40
C GLN A 401 19.64 -29.03 -26.77
N ALA A 402 18.41 -29.57 -26.77
CA ALA A 402 17.62 -29.78 -27.98
C ALA A 402 17.52 -28.46 -28.78
N PRO A 403 17.38 -28.50 -30.12
CA PRO A 403 17.33 -27.30 -30.94
C PRO A 403 16.16 -26.43 -30.48
N VAL A 404 16.49 -25.29 -29.87
CA VAL A 404 15.52 -24.28 -29.45
C VAL A 404 14.78 -23.84 -30.71
N SER A 405 13.47 -24.06 -30.76
CA SER A 405 12.62 -23.45 -31.80
C SER A 405 12.83 -21.94 -31.79
N ASP A 406 12.93 -21.31 -32.96
CA ASP A 406 13.05 -19.85 -33.06
C ASP A 406 11.98 -19.19 -32.16
N PRO A 407 12.36 -18.21 -31.32
CA PRO A 407 11.43 -17.59 -30.38
C PRO A 407 10.27 -16.94 -31.13
N VAL A 408 9.05 -17.09 -30.61
CA VAL A 408 7.92 -16.28 -31.05
C VAL A 408 8.11 -14.86 -30.51
N ILE A 409 8.33 -13.91 -31.43
CA ILE A 409 8.53 -12.50 -31.08
C ILE A 409 7.17 -11.78 -31.02
N VAL A 410 6.89 -11.16 -29.89
CA VAL A 410 5.70 -10.34 -29.62
C VAL A 410 6.19 -8.93 -29.29
N SER A 411 6.05 -8.00 -30.23
CA SER A 411 6.53 -6.61 -30.03
C SER A 411 5.36 -5.63 -29.98
N GLY A 412 5.40 -4.74 -28.99
CA GLY A 412 4.49 -3.62 -28.78
C GLY A 412 4.77 -2.42 -29.69
N THR A 413 4.13 -1.32 -29.34
CA THR A 413 4.15 0.01 -29.96
C THR A 413 5.13 0.92 -29.23
N SER A 414 4.83 2.20 -29.05
CA SER A 414 5.66 3.12 -28.24
C SER A 414 4.81 3.83 -27.18
N GLY A 415 3.65 3.27 -26.91
CA GLY A 415 2.74 3.68 -25.86
C GLY A 415 2.29 2.41 -25.16
N ARG A 416 1.68 2.55 -24.00
CA ARG A 416 1.33 1.42 -23.12
C ARG A 416 0.69 0.21 -23.82
N ASP A 417 1.35 -0.94 -23.68
CA ASP A 417 1.01 -2.23 -24.24
C ASP A 417 0.80 -3.29 -23.15
N ARG A 418 0.02 -4.33 -23.49
CA ARG A 418 -0.08 -5.56 -22.69
C ARG A 418 0.18 -6.75 -23.59
N LEU A 419 1.28 -7.43 -23.36
CA LEU A 419 1.83 -8.43 -24.26
C LEU A 419 2.02 -9.75 -23.50
N SER A 420 1.76 -10.86 -24.18
CA SER A 420 1.93 -12.20 -23.60
C SER A 420 2.74 -13.07 -24.54
N GLY A 421 3.68 -13.82 -23.98
CA GLY A 421 4.30 -14.95 -24.65
C GLY A 421 3.27 -16.03 -24.98
N VAL A 422 3.71 -17.03 -25.76
CA VAL A 422 2.91 -18.24 -25.99
C VAL A 422 2.74 -19.04 -24.70
N GLU A 423 1.71 -19.88 -24.60
CA GLU A 423 1.47 -20.67 -23.39
C GLU A 423 2.60 -21.69 -23.12
N ASP A 424 3.04 -22.39 -24.18
CA ASP A 424 4.12 -23.36 -24.16
C ASP A 424 5.17 -23.05 -25.24
N GLY A 425 6.45 -23.10 -24.90
CA GLY A 425 7.56 -22.93 -25.84
C GLY A 425 8.45 -21.73 -25.53
N VAL A 426 8.96 -21.07 -26.59
CA VAL A 426 9.97 -20.01 -26.45
C VAL A 426 9.41 -18.69 -27.00
N SER A 427 9.41 -17.65 -26.19
CA SER A 427 8.94 -16.31 -26.57
C SER A 427 9.98 -15.22 -26.30
N ARG A 428 9.91 -14.15 -27.09
CA ARG A 428 10.51 -12.85 -26.76
C ARG A 428 9.41 -11.81 -26.81
N VAL A 429 9.18 -11.13 -25.70
CA VAL A 429 8.11 -10.13 -25.54
C VAL A 429 8.77 -8.77 -25.35
N GLU A 430 8.40 -7.78 -26.17
CA GLU A 430 9.05 -6.45 -26.20
C GLU A 430 8.04 -5.32 -26.08
N GLY A 431 8.07 -4.55 -25.00
CA GLY A 431 7.17 -3.42 -24.75
C GLY A 431 7.51 -2.17 -25.58
N LYS A 432 8.78 -1.76 -25.47
CA LYS A 432 9.48 -0.59 -26.04
C LYS A 432 9.42 0.68 -25.19
N ALA A 433 8.34 1.44 -25.25
CA ALA A 433 8.29 2.76 -24.61
C ALA A 433 6.93 2.99 -23.99
N ASP A 434 6.90 3.74 -22.88
CA ASP A 434 5.76 3.87 -21.96
C ASP A 434 5.64 2.62 -21.06
N ASN A 435 4.74 2.68 -20.07
CA ASN A 435 4.62 1.65 -19.04
C ASN A 435 3.83 0.45 -19.57
N ASP A 436 4.49 -0.69 -19.77
CA ASP A 436 3.97 -1.89 -20.39
C ASP A 436 3.75 -3.04 -19.40
N VAL A 437 2.95 -4.04 -19.80
CA VAL A 437 2.78 -5.28 -19.04
C VAL A 437 3.12 -6.48 -19.89
N LEU A 438 4.14 -7.23 -19.47
CA LEU A 438 4.72 -8.33 -20.23
C LEU A 438 4.54 -9.64 -19.46
N THR A 439 3.83 -10.61 -20.05
CA THR A 439 3.58 -11.92 -19.45
C THR A 439 4.48 -12.99 -20.07
N GLY A 440 5.18 -13.72 -19.20
CA GLY A 440 6.03 -14.86 -19.54
C GLY A 440 5.25 -16.10 -19.98
N VAL A 441 5.96 -17.23 -20.08
CA VAL A 441 5.38 -18.49 -20.54
C VAL A 441 5.23 -19.47 -19.38
N LYS A 442 4.22 -20.35 -19.45
CA LYS A 442 3.96 -21.31 -18.37
C LYS A 442 4.92 -22.50 -18.46
N ASN A 443 5.05 -23.10 -19.65
CA ASN A 443 5.96 -24.22 -19.88
C ASN A 443 6.97 -23.86 -20.97
N GLY A 444 8.12 -23.32 -20.58
CA GLY A 444 9.16 -22.97 -21.53
C GLY A 444 10.06 -21.85 -21.03
N TYR A 445 10.42 -20.94 -21.93
CA TYR A 445 11.29 -19.79 -21.68
C TYR A 445 10.72 -18.54 -22.35
N ALA A 446 10.53 -17.45 -21.62
CA ALA A 446 10.37 -16.12 -22.20
C ALA A 446 11.56 -15.21 -21.88
N GLU A 447 11.96 -14.42 -22.86
CA GLU A 447 12.69 -13.18 -22.62
C GLU A 447 11.69 -12.01 -22.63
N LEU A 448 11.58 -11.28 -21.52
CA LEU A 448 10.70 -10.14 -21.37
C LEU A 448 11.54 -8.86 -21.35
N VAL A 449 11.26 -7.94 -22.28
CA VAL A 449 12.03 -6.71 -22.49
C VAL A 449 11.06 -5.54 -22.47
N GLY A 450 11.02 -4.80 -21.37
CA GLY A 450 10.09 -3.68 -21.22
C GLY A 450 10.51 -2.49 -22.05
N GLY A 451 11.75 -2.04 -21.91
CA GLY A 451 12.23 -0.83 -22.55
C GLY A 451 11.96 0.39 -21.66
N THR A 452 11.77 1.58 -22.24
CA THR A 452 11.62 2.80 -21.41
C THR A 452 10.22 2.92 -20.83
N GLY A 453 10.08 3.23 -19.56
CA GLY A 453 8.81 3.26 -18.85
C GLY A 453 8.93 2.45 -17.57
N ASN A 454 7.92 2.53 -16.71
CA ASN A 454 7.81 1.68 -15.54
C ASN A 454 7.00 0.44 -15.91
N ASP A 455 7.68 -0.65 -16.18
CA ASP A 455 7.14 -1.87 -16.74
C ASP A 455 6.81 -2.92 -15.68
N ARG A 456 5.86 -3.80 -16.00
CA ARG A 456 5.44 -4.92 -15.14
C ARG A 456 5.60 -6.27 -15.83
N TYR A 457 6.49 -7.10 -15.30
CA TYR A 457 6.75 -8.46 -15.75
C TYR A 457 5.96 -9.47 -14.93
N LEU A 458 5.12 -10.26 -15.59
CA LEU A 458 4.44 -11.41 -14.98
C LEU A 458 5.24 -12.66 -15.34
N VAL A 459 6.15 -13.05 -14.45
CA VAL A 459 6.97 -14.24 -14.60
C VAL A 459 6.13 -15.48 -14.28
N LYS A 460 6.13 -16.46 -15.18
CA LYS A 460 5.29 -17.67 -15.07
C LYS A 460 6.10 -18.96 -15.04
N SER A 461 7.39 -18.89 -15.37
CA SER A 461 8.33 -20.00 -15.26
C SER A 461 9.65 -19.53 -14.64
N THR A 462 10.33 -20.41 -13.89
CA THR A 462 11.68 -20.15 -13.37
C THR A 462 12.73 -19.98 -14.48
N ASN A 463 12.39 -20.30 -15.73
CA ASN A 463 13.24 -20.07 -16.89
C ASN A 463 12.98 -18.72 -17.56
N ASP A 464 11.91 -17.99 -17.22
CA ASP A 464 11.68 -16.67 -17.81
C ASP A 464 12.77 -15.70 -17.34
N VAL A 465 13.21 -14.80 -18.22
CA VAL A 465 14.25 -13.82 -17.94
C VAL A 465 13.73 -12.44 -18.30
N VAL A 466 13.82 -11.52 -17.35
CA VAL A 466 13.60 -10.09 -17.58
C VAL A 466 14.90 -9.46 -18.07
N THR A 467 14.82 -8.51 -18.99
CA THR A 467 15.98 -7.78 -19.51
C THR A 467 15.69 -6.30 -19.54
N GLU A 468 16.30 -5.59 -18.61
CA GLU A 468 16.18 -4.13 -18.47
C GLU A 468 17.52 -3.43 -18.63
N ALA A 469 17.49 -2.24 -19.24
CA ALA A 469 18.66 -1.37 -19.31
C ALA A 469 18.62 -0.27 -18.23
N ALA A 470 19.79 0.28 -17.92
CA ALA A 470 19.93 1.23 -16.83
C ALA A 470 19.18 2.55 -17.09
N GLY A 471 18.27 2.88 -16.16
CA GLY A 471 17.48 4.10 -16.18
C GLY A 471 16.41 4.09 -17.27
N GLU A 472 15.86 2.92 -17.58
CA GLU A 472 14.70 2.83 -18.45
C GLU A 472 13.38 3.01 -17.67
N GLY A 473 13.36 2.82 -16.36
CA GLY A 473 12.26 3.23 -15.48
C GLY A 473 12.44 2.68 -14.07
N THR A 474 11.33 2.44 -13.39
CA THR A 474 11.24 1.66 -12.15
C THR A 474 10.31 0.48 -12.40
N ASP A 475 10.87 -0.71 -12.39
CA ASP A 475 10.24 -1.87 -12.96
C ASP A 475 9.87 -2.93 -11.93
N THR A 476 8.77 -3.64 -12.18
CA THR A 476 8.21 -4.62 -11.25
C THR A 476 8.16 -6.02 -11.85
N VAL A 477 8.81 -6.96 -11.19
CA VAL A 477 8.56 -8.39 -11.39
C VAL A 477 7.49 -8.88 -10.43
N VAL A 478 6.54 -9.63 -10.98
CA VAL A 478 5.52 -10.35 -10.25
C VAL A 478 5.65 -11.82 -10.58
N THR A 479 5.77 -12.67 -9.55
CA THR A 479 6.07 -14.09 -9.73
C THR A 479 5.23 -14.99 -8.82
N ASP A 480 4.98 -16.20 -9.33
CA ASP A 480 4.38 -17.33 -8.58
C ASP A 480 5.41 -18.50 -8.46
N VAL A 481 6.69 -18.22 -8.75
CA VAL A 481 7.80 -19.16 -8.77
C VAL A 481 9.06 -18.52 -8.20
N ASP A 482 10.03 -19.33 -7.78
CA ASP A 482 11.34 -18.85 -7.36
C ASP A 482 11.95 -17.91 -8.41
N TYR A 483 12.39 -16.73 -7.98
CA TYR A 483 12.92 -15.73 -8.90
C TYR A 483 14.05 -14.89 -8.31
N THR A 484 15.00 -14.52 -9.18
CA THR A 484 16.09 -13.59 -8.87
C THR A 484 15.99 -12.42 -9.83
N LEU A 485 15.91 -11.19 -9.30
CA LEU A 485 15.88 -9.99 -10.12
C LEU A 485 17.14 -9.89 -10.98
N THR A 486 16.94 -9.61 -12.26
CA THR A 486 18.03 -9.18 -13.13
C THR A 486 18.46 -7.77 -12.77
N ALA A 487 19.64 -7.34 -13.23
CA ALA A 487 20.09 -5.97 -13.03
C ALA A 487 19.09 -4.96 -13.61
N ASN A 488 19.03 -3.76 -13.01
CA ASN A 488 18.14 -2.66 -13.41
C ASN A 488 16.65 -2.91 -13.19
N VAL A 489 16.29 -3.88 -12.33
CA VAL A 489 14.91 -4.07 -11.89
C VAL A 489 14.82 -3.80 -10.40
N GLU A 490 13.86 -2.97 -9.98
CA GLU A 490 13.80 -2.42 -8.63
C GLU A 490 12.84 -3.19 -7.72
N ILE A 491 11.76 -3.79 -8.26
CA ILE A 491 10.68 -4.34 -7.44
C ILE A 491 10.45 -5.82 -7.74
N LEU A 492 10.43 -6.66 -6.70
CA LEU A 492 9.99 -8.05 -6.75
C LEU A 492 8.74 -8.25 -5.87
N ARG A 493 7.69 -8.85 -6.43
CA ARG A 493 6.49 -9.23 -5.71
C ARG A 493 6.15 -10.70 -5.93
N MET A 494 6.03 -11.44 -4.84
CA MET A 494 5.62 -12.83 -4.82
C MET A 494 4.11 -12.88 -4.55
N ASN A 495 3.30 -13.42 -5.45
CA ASN A 495 1.84 -13.40 -5.24
C ASN A 495 1.35 -14.50 -4.31
N ASP A 496 1.95 -15.69 -4.42
CA ASP A 496 1.46 -16.91 -3.77
C ASP A 496 2.59 -17.95 -3.69
N GLY A 497 2.47 -18.86 -2.71
CA GLY A 497 3.36 -19.99 -2.53
C GLY A 497 4.57 -19.71 -1.65
N ALA A 498 5.03 -20.76 -0.97
CA ALA A 498 6.29 -20.81 -0.24
C ALA A 498 7.51 -20.82 -1.19
N ILE A 499 7.80 -19.66 -1.78
CA ILE A 499 8.81 -19.51 -2.84
C ILE A 499 10.01 -18.67 -2.39
N LYS A 500 11.07 -18.70 -3.20
CA LYS A 500 12.28 -17.92 -3.00
C LYS A 500 12.31 -16.66 -3.87
N GLY A 501 12.45 -15.50 -3.23
CA GLY A 501 12.76 -14.22 -3.88
C GLY A 501 14.22 -13.82 -3.66
N THR A 502 14.86 -13.24 -4.69
CA THR A 502 16.20 -12.66 -4.55
C THR A 502 16.30 -11.35 -5.29
N GLY A 503 16.82 -10.32 -4.63
CA GLY A 503 17.13 -9.01 -5.19
C GLY A 503 18.36 -9.02 -6.09
N ASN A 504 18.96 -7.85 -6.27
CA ASN A 504 20.16 -7.58 -7.06
C ASN A 504 21.06 -6.56 -6.33
N ASP A 505 21.92 -5.83 -7.06
CA ASP A 505 22.85 -4.85 -6.45
C ASP A 505 22.21 -3.45 -6.24
N LEU A 506 20.92 -3.29 -6.50
CA LEU A 506 20.18 -2.03 -6.34
C LEU A 506 19.46 -1.99 -5.00
N ASN A 507 18.95 -0.81 -4.65
CA ASN A 507 17.97 -0.67 -3.58
C ASN A 507 16.64 -1.28 -4.05
N ASN A 508 16.36 -2.52 -3.66
CA ASN A 508 15.17 -3.23 -4.07
C ASN A 508 14.00 -3.05 -3.10
N ARG A 509 12.78 -3.14 -3.63
CA ARG A 509 11.57 -3.40 -2.85
C ARG A 509 11.14 -4.84 -3.09
N ILE A 510 11.11 -5.66 -2.04
CA ILE A 510 10.73 -7.06 -2.13
C ILE A 510 9.54 -7.32 -1.22
N VAL A 511 8.45 -7.87 -1.78
CA VAL A 511 7.26 -8.24 -1.03
C VAL A 511 7.00 -9.74 -1.20
N GLY A 512 6.93 -10.45 -0.09
CA GLY A 512 6.51 -11.84 0.04
C GLY A 512 5.05 -12.09 -0.28
N SER A 513 4.61 -13.28 0.05
CA SER A 513 3.25 -13.82 -0.08
C SER A 513 2.75 -14.23 1.31
N SER A 514 1.52 -14.72 1.45
CA SER A 514 1.00 -15.18 2.75
C SER A 514 1.50 -16.57 3.19
N ASP A 515 2.54 -17.10 2.57
CA ASP A 515 3.12 -18.43 2.81
C ASP A 515 4.60 -18.29 3.21
N ASP A 516 5.15 -19.30 3.89
CA ASP A 516 6.56 -19.33 4.33
C ASP A 516 7.56 -19.10 3.18
N ASN A 517 8.12 -17.89 3.07
CA ASN A 517 9.02 -17.44 2.00
C ASN A 517 10.50 -17.42 2.42
N ILE A 518 11.37 -17.50 1.42
CA ILE A 518 12.82 -17.26 1.57
C ILE A 518 13.18 -16.04 0.75
N ILE A 519 13.65 -14.98 1.39
CA ILE A 519 13.94 -13.71 0.74
C ILE A 519 15.40 -13.31 0.98
N ASP A 520 16.08 -12.86 -0.07
CA ASP A 520 17.47 -12.39 -0.03
C ASP A 520 17.59 -11.05 -0.78
N GLY A 521 17.80 -9.95 -0.05
CA GLY A 521 17.89 -8.59 -0.58
C GLY A 521 19.15 -8.37 -1.42
N MET A 522 20.22 -9.07 -1.09
CA MET A 522 21.55 -8.99 -1.70
C MET A 522 22.32 -7.72 -1.30
N ALA A 523 22.43 -6.71 -2.17
CA ALA A 523 23.19 -5.52 -1.87
C ALA A 523 22.40 -4.29 -2.28
N GLY A 524 22.54 -3.20 -1.54
CA GLY A 524 21.65 -2.06 -1.72
C GLY A 524 20.98 -1.74 -0.40
N ARG A 525 20.25 -0.64 -0.37
CA ARG A 525 19.37 -0.30 0.76
C ARG A 525 17.98 -0.80 0.43
N ASP A 526 17.66 -1.97 0.95
CA ASP A 526 16.45 -2.69 0.58
C ASP A 526 15.29 -2.41 1.52
N VAL A 527 14.07 -2.59 0.98
CA VAL A 527 12.83 -2.61 1.75
C VAL A 527 12.15 -3.94 1.51
N ILE A 528 12.10 -4.78 2.55
CA ILE A 528 11.63 -6.16 2.46
C ILE A 528 10.45 -6.37 3.42
N GLN A 529 9.40 -7.01 2.93
CA GLN A 529 8.21 -7.35 3.70
C GLN A 529 7.84 -8.82 3.48
N GLY A 530 7.71 -9.58 4.57
CA GLY A 530 7.33 -11.00 4.58
C GLY A 530 5.85 -11.25 4.28
N LEU A 531 4.96 -10.55 4.99
CA LEU A 531 3.50 -10.75 5.09
C LEU A 531 3.12 -11.86 6.11
N ASP A 532 2.12 -12.68 5.82
CA ASP A 532 1.80 -13.81 6.69
C ASP A 532 2.77 -14.97 6.36
N GLY A 533 3.08 -15.83 7.33
CA GLY A 533 3.94 -16.99 7.09
C GLY A 533 5.12 -17.03 8.05
N ASN A 534 5.88 -18.12 8.09
CA ASN A 534 7.13 -18.18 8.85
C ASN A 534 8.29 -17.98 7.88
N ASP A 535 8.66 -16.74 7.68
CA ASP A 535 9.59 -16.32 6.66
C ASP A 535 11.04 -16.41 7.11
N THR A 536 11.94 -16.51 6.13
CA THR A 536 13.38 -16.32 6.32
C THR A 536 13.86 -15.23 5.40
N ILE A 537 14.21 -14.08 5.97
CA ILE A 537 14.53 -12.86 5.24
C ILE A 537 15.96 -12.43 5.57
N ASN A 538 16.79 -12.27 4.53
CA ASN A 538 18.10 -11.66 4.62
C ASN A 538 18.12 -10.30 3.90
N GLY A 539 18.55 -9.24 4.58
CA GLY A 539 18.77 -7.91 3.99
C GLY A 539 20.02 -7.90 3.10
N GLY A 540 21.13 -8.43 3.63
CA GLY A 540 22.39 -8.51 2.92
C GLY A 540 23.28 -7.31 3.21
N ALA A 541 23.77 -6.61 2.20
CA ALA A 541 24.69 -5.49 2.37
C ALA A 541 24.00 -4.14 2.09
N GLY A 542 23.89 -3.29 3.10
CA GLY A 542 23.35 -1.95 3.00
C GLY A 542 22.63 -1.55 4.28
N ASN A 543 21.79 -0.52 4.23
CA ASN A 543 21.04 -0.11 5.43
C ASN A 543 19.58 -0.47 5.21
N ASP A 544 19.20 -1.69 5.54
CA ASP A 544 17.98 -2.32 5.11
C ASP A 544 16.82 -2.08 6.06
N ARG A 545 15.61 -2.23 5.54
CA ARG A 545 14.38 -2.24 6.33
C ARG A 545 13.64 -3.54 6.07
N ILE A 546 13.43 -4.31 7.13
CA ILE A 546 12.84 -5.65 7.06
C ILE A 546 11.63 -5.73 8.02
N SER A 547 10.47 -6.17 7.52
CA SER A 547 9.30 -6.57 8.32
C SER A 547 9.00 -8.06 8.12
N GLY A 548 8.80 -8.79 9.21
CA GLY A 548 8.26 -10.15 9.21
C GLY A 548 6.75 -10.19 8.99
N ASP A 549 6.02 -9.25 9.60
CA ASP A 549 4.54 -9.23 9.67
C ASP A 549 3.99 -10.39 10.57
N ASN A 550 3.15 -11.30 10.07
CA ASN A 550 2.54 -12.32 10.94
C ASN A 550 3.22 -13.68 10.78
N GLY A 551 3.78 -14.22 11.85
CA GLY A 551 4.27 -15.60 11.90
C GLY A 551 5.45 -15.75 12.82
N ASN A 552 6.27 -16.78 12.64
CA ASN A 552 7.50 -16.94 13.44
C ASN A 552 8.68 -16.82 12.50
N ASP A 553 9.14 -15.59 12.33
CA ASP A 553 10.04 -15.20 11.26
C ASP A 553 11.51 -15.27 11.67
N ARG A 554 12.38 -15.26 10.66
CA ARG A 554 13.83 -15.20 10.83
C ARG A 554 14.36 -14.06 9.99
N LEU A 555 14.72 -12.96 10.64
CA LEU A 555 15.17 -11.74 10.00
C LEU A 555 16.67 -11.53 10.27
N PHE A 556 17.43 -11.28 9.20
CA PHE A 556 18.87 -11.02 9.24
C PHE A 556 19.15 -9.69 8.53
N GLY A 557 19.73 -8.72 9.23
CA GLY A 557 20.16 -7.44 8.63
C GLY A 557 21.47 -7.58 7.86
N ASP A 558 22.37 -8.43 8.36
CA ASP A 558 23.71 -8.69 7.82
C ASP A 558 24.64 -7.48 7.94
N ALA A 559 24.87 -6.66 6.91
CA ALA A 559 25.92 -5.63 6.94
C ALA A 559 25.38 -4.23 6.65
N GLY A 560 25.40 -3.37 7.67
CA GLY A 560 25.07 -1.95 7.63
C GLY A 560 24.15 -1.61 8.79
N ASN A 561 23.50 -0.44 8.76
CA ASN A 561 22.64 -0.02 9.88
C ASN A 561 21.19 -0.31 9.53
N ASP A 562 20.68 -1.39 10.09
CA ASP A 562 19.42 -1.99 9.66
C ASP A 562 18.27 -1.70 10.61
N LEU A 563 17.05 -1.84 10.09
CA LEU A 563 15.82 -1.79 10.87
C LEU A 563 15.03 -3.08 10.64
N LEU A 564 14.95 -3.90 11.68
CA LEU A 564 14.23 -5.18 11.67
C LEU A 564 12.99 -5.06 12.57
N THR A 565 11.85 -5.51 12.06
CA THR A 565 10.58 -5.58 12.80
C THR A 565 9.97 -6.97 12.61
N GLY A 566 9.79 -7.74 13.69
CA GLY A 566 9.17 -9.07 13.65
C GLY A 566 7.66 -9.00 13.51
N ASP A 567 7.04 -8.03 14.18
CA ASP A 567 5.58 -7.78 14.23
C ASP A 567 4.83 -8.84 15.07
N ALA A 568 4.22 -9.90 14.54
CA ALA A 568 3.39 -10.80 15.35
C ALA A 568 3.84 -12.26 15.29
N GLY A 569 4.22 -12.81 16.44
CA GLY A 569 4.54 -14.22 16.66
C GLY A 569 5.85 -14.35 17.42
N ASN A 570 6.58 -15.46 17.27
CA ASN A 570 7.83 -15.65 18.02
C ASN A 570 9.02 -15.62 17.06
N ASP A 571 9.62 -14.45 16.95
CA ASP A 571 10.54 -14.13 15.88
C ASP A 571 11.99 -14.28 16.30
N PHE A 572 12.86 -14.43 15.30
CA PHE A 572 14.30 -14.39 15.45
C PHE A 572 14.85 -13.21 14.64
N LEU A 573 15.43 -12.22 15.31
CA LEU A 573 16.04 -11.05 14.67
C LEU A 573 17.54 -11.00 14.97
N TYR A 574 18.35 -10.87 13.93
CA TYR A 574 19.80 -10.67 14.02
C TYR A 574 20.19 -9.43 13.20
N GLY A 575 20.66 -8.37 13.87
CA GLY A 575 21.08 -7.11 13.24
C GLY A 575 22.29 -7.33 12.34
N GLY A 576 23.44 -7.63 12.93
CA GLY A 576 24.64 -7.99 12.19
C GLY A 576 25.77 -6.99 12.45
N ASP A 577 26.42 -6.50 11.40
CA ASP A 577 27.47 -5.49 11.48
C ASP A 577 26.85 -4.10 11.30
N GLY A 578 26.85 -3.22 12.30
CA GLY A 578 26.42 -1.84 12.11
C GLY A 578 25.89 -1.15 13.35
N LYS A 579 24.73 -0.52 13.24
CA LYS A 579 24.02 0.10 14.37
C LYS A 579 22.55 -0.11 14.12
N ASP A 580 22.07 -1.20 14.67
CA ASP A 580 20.81 -1.75 14.22
C ASP A 580 19.69 -1.37 15.17
N ILE A 581 18.48 -1.39 14.63
CA ILE A 581 17.26 -1.22 15.40
C ILE A 581 16.43 -2.47 15.22
N LEU A 582 16.18 -3.16 16.33
CA LEU A 582 15.41 -4.40 16.36
C LEU A 582 14.13 -4.17 17.17
N GLU A 583 13.00 -4.53 16.59
CA GLU A 583 11.68 -4.51 17.24
C GLU A 583 11.08 -5.91 17.08
N GLY A 584 10.96 -6.66 18.18
CA GLY A 584 10.43 -8.04 18.14
C GLY A 584 8.96 -8.02 17.76
N GLY A 585 8.15 -7.34 18.58
CA GLY A 585 6.72 -7.26 18.37
C GLY A 585 5.95 -8.08 19.39
N ALA A 586 4.79 -8.58 19.00
CA ALA A 586 3.92 -9.38 19.83
C ALA A 586 4.34 -10.86 19.85
N GLY A 587 4.95 -11.30 20.94
CA GLY A 587 5.21 -12.71 21.23
C GLY A 587 6.52 -12.85 21.99
N SER A 588 7.11 -14.04 22.00
CA SER A 588 8.36 -14.27 22.72
C SER A 588 9.53 -14.32 21.74
N ASP A 589 10.16 -13.17 21.54
CA ASP A 589 11.13 -13.00 20.47
C ASP A 589 12.57 -13.25 20.93
N PHE A 590 13.43 -13.52 19.96
CA PHE A 590 14.86 -13.66 20.16
C PHE A 590 15.61 -12.62 19.33
N LEU A 591 16.24 -11.68 20.01
CA LEU A 591 16.90 -10.52 19.41
C LEU A 591 18.40 -10.57 19.66
N SER A 592 19.20 -10.25 18.64
CA SER A 592 20.66 -10.14 18.73
C SER A 592 21.12 -8.96 17.87
N GLY A 593 21.75 -7.97 18.48
CA GLY A 593 22.19 -6.76 17.77
C GLY A 593 23.40 -7.03 16.89
N GLY A 594 24.31 -7.88 17.34
CA GLY A 594 25.55 -8.18 16.65
C GLY A 594 26.68 -7.21 17.03
N ALA A 595 27.43 -6.75 16.03
CA ALA A 595 28.51 -5.81 16.21
C ALA A 595 28.00 -4.39 15.97
N GLY A 596 27.98 -3.56 17.02
CA GLY A 596 27.40 -2.25 16.84
C GLY A 596 27.11 -1.53 18.14
N ASN A 597 26.39 -0.43 18.00
CA ASN A 597 25.71 0.21 19.12
C ASN A 597 24.23 0.13 18.79
N ASP A 598 23.58 -0.92 19.30
CA ASP A 598 22.28 -1.34 18.79
C ASP A 598 21.14 -0.87 19.69
N VAL A 599 19.94 -0.81 19.14
CA VAL A 599 18.73 -0.39 19.84
C VAL A 599 17.66 -1.46 19.73
N PHE A 600 17.27 -2.02 20.87
CA PHE A 600 16.15 -2.94 21.00
C PHE A 600 14.91 -2.15 21.40
N ARG A 601 13.97 -1.94 20.47
CA ARG A 601 12.82 -1.06 20.63
C ARG A 601 11.58 -1.85 20.99
N TYR A 602 10.79 -1.29 21.90
CA TYR A 602 9.51 -1.86 22.34
C TYR A 602 8.34 -0.89 22.14
N ARG A 603 7.16 -1.45 21.84
CA ARG A 603 5.85 -0.81 21.69
C ARG A 603 4.82 -1.40 22.66
N ILE A 604 3.62 -0.82 22.66
CA ILE A 604 2.53 -1.27 23.52
C ILE A 604 2.03 -2.69 23.17
N ASP A 605 2.16 -3.10 21.91
CA ASP A 605 1.70 -4.41 21.44
C ASP A 605 2.57 -5.55 21.99
N ASP A 606 3.88 -5.32 22.12
CA ASP A 606 4.87 -6.26 22.68
C ASP A 606 4.56 -6.61 24.15
N ILE A 607 4.00 -5.65 24.88
CA ILE A 607 3.80 -5.77 26.33
C ILE A 607 2.38 -6.23 26.72
N ALA A 608 1.49 -6.44 25.74
CA ALA A 608 0.07 -6.75 25.99
C ALA A 608 -0.17 -8.21 26.43
N SER A 609 0.77 -9.13 26.19
CA SER A 609 0.57 -10.58 26.36
C SER A 609 1.39 -11.23 27.49
N PHE A 610 2.26 -10.48 28.19
CA PHE A 610 3.29 -11.00 29.10
C PHE A 610 4.28 -11.99 28.46
N ALA A 611 4.33 -12.05 27.13
CA ALA A 611 5.44 -12.69 26.46
C ALA A 611 6.74 -11.93 26.76
N VAL A 612 7.85 -12.66 26.86
CA VAL A 612 9.14 -12.10 27.30
C VAL A 612 10.16 -12.35 26.21
N ASP A 613 10.66 -11.25 25.66
CA ASP A 613 11.72 -11.29 24.68
C ASP A 613 13.07 -11.56 25.32
N THR A 614 13.91 -12.23 24.54
CA THR A 614 15.30 -12.53 24.87
C THR A 614 16.22 -11.69 24.01
N ILE A 615 17.00 -10.80 24.64
CA ILE A 615 18.13 -10.15 24.00
C ILE A 615 19.40 -10.94 24.32
N ALA A 616 20.05 -11.45 23.27
CA ALA A 616 21.04 -12.52 23.36
C ALA A 616 22.47 -12.04 23.64
N ASP A 617 22.83 -10.83 23.22
CA ASP A 617 24.20 -10.32 23.16
C ASP A 617 24.37 -8.87 23.66
N PHE A 618 23.36 -8.33 24.37
CA PHE A 618 23.33 -6.96 24.86
C PHE A 618 24.62 -6.53 25.59
N GLN A 619 25.23 -5.45 25.11
CA GLN A 619 26.44 -4.86 25.67
C GLN A 619 26.13 -3.58 26.43
N SER A 620 26.09 -3.68 27.77
CA SER A 620 25.84 -2.51 28.63
C SER A 620 26.86 -1.38 28.38
N GLY A 621 26.34 -0.17 28.26
CA GLY A 621 27.07 1.05 27.92
C GLY A 621 27.33 1.27 26.42
N GLN A 622 26.93 0.32 25.57
CA GLN A 622 26.97 0.47 24.10
C GLN A 622 25.57 0.36 23.51
N ASP A 623 24.90 -0.74 23.80
CA ASP A 623 23.54 -1.03 23.32
C ASP A 623 22.50 -0.40 24.24
N ARG A 624 21.29 -0.23 23.71
CA ARG A 624 20.19 0.40 24.44
C ARG A 624 18.86 -0.30 24.23
N VAL A 625 18.09 -0.43 25.29
CA VAL A 625 16.68 -0.81 25.22
C VAL A 625 15.85 0.47 25.15
N SER A 626 15.01 0.61 24.12
CA SER A 626 14.14 1.77 23.91
C SER A 626 12.72 1.45 24.29
N LEU A 627 12.21 2.19 25.29
CA LEU A 627 10.84 2.11 25.80
C LEU A 627 10.05 3.39 25.49
N SER A 628 10.60 4.28 24.66
CA SER A 628 10.04 5.61 24.39
C SER A 628 8.73 5.59 23.58
N LEU A 629 8.27 4.42 23.13
CA LEU A 629 6.97 4.25 22.46
C LEU A 629 5.92 3.63 23.37
N ILE A 630 6.24 3.41 24.64
CA ILE A 630 5.32 2.89 25.65
C ILE A 630 5.00 4.03 26.61
N ASP A 631 3.71 4.34 26.74
CA ASP A 631 3.24 5.23 27.80
C ASP A 631 3.44 4.56 29.17
N ALA A 632 4.34 5.14 29.96
CA ALA A 632 4.69 4.60 31.26
C ALA A 632 3.54 4.69 32.27
N ASN A 633 2.45 5.42 31.99
CA ASN A 633 1.31 5.55 32.90
C ASN A 633 -0.04 5.53 32.19
N THR A 634 -0.59 4.33 32.07
CA THR A 634 -1.91 4.06 31.45
C THR A 634 -3.12 4.76 32.12
N LYS A 635 -2.93 5.42 33.27
CA LYS A 635 -4.00 6.15 33.99
C LYS A 635 -4.06 7.62 33.60
N THR A 636 -3.06 8.14 32.92
CA THR A 636 -3.00 9.51 32.40
C THR A 636 -3.23 9.51 30.90
N SER A 637 -3.57 10.67 30.36
CA SER A 637 -3.72 10.86 28.91
C SER A 637 -2.48 11.52 28.29
N GLY A 638 -1.38 11.56 29.05
CA GLY A 638 -0.09 12.13 28.63
C GLY A 638 0.86 11.02 28.24
N ASP A 639 1.87 11.36 27.46
CA ASP A 639 2.97 10.46 27.11
C ASP A 639 4.01 10.53 28.26
N ASP A 640 3.93 9.58 29.19
CA ASP A 640 4.74 9.57 30.41
C ASP A 640 6.01 8.71 30.23
N SER A 641 7.14 9.18 30.76
CA SER A 641 8.43 8.46 30.72
C SER A 641 8.61 7.52 31.90
N PHE A 642 9.33 6.42 31.66
CA PHE A 642 9.73 5.50 32.74
C PHE A 642 10.80 6.10 33.65
N THR A 643 10.80 5.67 34.91
CA THR A 643 11.84 5.94 35.90
C THR A 643 12.53 4.64 36.29
N PHE A 644 13.83 4.52 36.00
CA PHE A 644 14.62 3.35 36.40
C PHE A 644 15.00 3.40 37.89
N ILE A 645 14.58 2.41 38.67
CA ILE A 645 14.77 2.32 40.13
C ILE A 645 15.83 1.29 40.57
N GLY A 646 16.57 0.70 39.61
CA GLY A 646 17.59 -0.31 39.87
C GLY A 646 16.99 -1.65 40.32
N GLU A 647 17.61 -2.29 41.32
CA GLU A 647 17.17 -3.61 41.84
C GLU A 647 16.02 -3.54 42.87
N SER A 648 15.59 -2.33 43.23
CA SER A 648 14.52 -2.10 44.21
C SER A 648 13.21 -2.74 43.76
N ASN A 649 12.38 -3.17 44.72
CA ASN A 649 11.01 -3.58 44.43
C ASN A 649 10.17 -2.36 44.02
N PHE A 650 9.13 -2.58 43.20
CA PHE A 650 8.17 -1.54 42.84
C PHE A 650 7.52 -0.91 44.07
N HIS A 651 7.29 0.41 44.00
CA HIS A 651 6.71 1.23 45.07
C HIS A 651 5.20 1.44 44.90
N LYS A 652 4.55 0.74 43.96
CA LYS A 652 3.14 0.95 43.57
C LYS A 652 2.91 2.33 42.99
N VAL A 653 3.81 2.71 42.08
CA VAL A 653 3.79 3.97 41.32
C VAL A 653 3.91 3.57 39.86
N ALA A 654 3.03 4.11 39.01
CA ALA A 654 3.09 3.84 37.57
C ALA A 654 4.36 4.45 36.97
N GLY A 655 4.89 3.80 35.94
CA GLY A 655 6.07 4.21 35.19
C GLY A 655 7.38 3.85 35.86
N GLU A 656 7.39 2.85 36.74
CA GLU A 656 8.63 2.33 37.32
C GLU A 656 9.23 1.23 36.45
N LEU A 657 10.55 1.29 36.23
CA LEU A 657 11.34 0.26 35.56
C LEU A 657 12.39 -0.28 36.54
N ARG A 658 12.49 -1.60 36.70
CA ARG A 658 13.48 -2.24 37.58
C ARG A 658 14.25 -3.34 36.85
N ALA A 659 15.40 -3.73 37.39
CA ALA A 659 16.18 -4.87 36.91
C ALA A 659 16.47 -5.88 38.02
N GLN A 660 16.63 -7.15 37.69
CA GLN A 660 17.02 -8.20 38.61
C GLN A 660 18.03 -9.15 37.95
N THR A 661 19.20 -9.30 38.55
CA THR A 661 20.22 -10.26 38.08
C THR A 661 20.08 -11.61 38.79
N VAL A 662 19.96 -12.69 38.02
CA VAL A 662 19.88 -14.08 38.53
C VAL A 662 20.78 -14.98 37.69
N GLY A 663 21.68 -15.71 38.35
CA GLY A 663 22.48 -16.73 37.66
C GLY A 663 23.47 -16.23 36.61
N GLY A 664 23.70 -14.92 36.52
CA GLY A 664 24.56 -14.30 35.50
C GLY A 664 23.80 -13.57 34.39
N ASP A 665 22.47 -13.64 34.39
CA ASP A 665 21.60 -12.95 33.44
C ASP A 665 20.77 -11.85 34.15
N THR A 666 20.26 -10.89 33.39
CA THR A 666 19.43 -9.78 33.91
C THR A 666 18.02 -9.83 33.34
N TYR A 667 17.03 -9.62 34.19
CA TYR A 667 15.63 -9.43 33.80
C TYR A 667 15.21 -8.00 34.10
N VAL A 668 14.64 -7.30 33.12
CA VAL A 668 14.09 -5.95 33.27
C VAL A 668 12.58 -6.05 33.32
N TYR A 669 11.93 -5.30 34.21
CA TYR A 669 10.48 -5.30 34.40
C TYR A 669 9.95 -3.88 34.51
N GLY A 670 8.80 -3.61 33.89
CA GLY A 670 8.09 -2.32 34.02
C GLY A 670 6.70 -2.47 34.66
N ASP A 671 6.29 -1.47 35.44
CA ASP A 671 4.95 -1.34 36.05
C ASP A 671 4.30 -0.06 35.50
N VAL A 672 3.42 -0.20 34.50
CA VAL A 672 2.73 0.92 33.82
C VAL A 672 1.39 1.27 34.45
N ASN A 673 0.84 0.40 35.30
CA ASN A 673 -0.44 0.61 35.95
C ASN A 673 -0.30 1.06 37.42
N GLY A 674 0.87 0.89 38.02
CA GLY A 674 1.23 1.31 39.38
C GLY A 674 0.64 0.44 40.49
N ASP A 675 0.32 -0.82 40.25
CA ASP A 675 -0.16 -1.76 41.28
C ASP A 675 0.96 -2.45 42.07
N GLY A 676 2.21 -2.27 41.63
CA GLY A 676 3.41 -2.86 42.20
C GLY A 676 3.74 -4.26 41.67
N GLN A 677 3.09 -4.70 40.59
CA GLN A 677 3.44 -5.88 39.82
C GLN A 677 4.05 -5.47 38.48
N ALA A 678 4.85 -6.36 37.90
CA ALA A 678 5.30 -6.15 36.53
C ALA A 678 4.11 -6.28 35.57
N ASP A 679 4.04 -5.38 34.60
CA ASP A 679 3.15 -5.45 33.45
C ASP A 679 3.85 -6.04 32.22
N PHE A 680 5.19 -6.00 32.18
CA PHE A 680 6.01 -6.66 31.15
C PHE A 680 7.41 -7.02 31.66
N GLY A 681 8.12 -7.84 30.89
CA GLY A 681 9.48 -8.25 31.19
C GLY A 681 10.34 -8.39 29.93
N ILE A 682 11.64 -8.09 30.07
CA ILE A 682 12.67 -8.26 29.04
C ILE A 682 13.82 -9.07 29.64
N TYR A 683 14.29 -10.09 28.92
CA TYR A 683 15.38 -10.95 29.36
C TYR A 683 16.69 -10.60 28.63
N LEU A 684 17.68 -10.11 29.38
CA LEU A 684 19.03 -9.81 28.90
C LEU A 684 19.98 -10.95 29.28
N LYS A 685 20.27 -11.81 28.31
CA LYS A 685 21.07 -13.01 28.52
C LYS A 685 22.56 -12.66 28.69
N GLY A 686 23.20 -13.22 29.72
CA GLY A 686 24.62 -13.03 30.00
C GLY A 686 25.00 -11.64 30.53
N VAL A 687 24.03 -10.74 30.73
CA VAL A 687 24.25 -9.40 31.27
C VAL A 687 24.15 -9.43 32.79
N GLN A 688 25.18 -8.93 33.48
CA GLN A 688 25.25 -8.98 34.94
C GLN A 688 24.82 -7.69 35.63
N SER A 689 24.79 -6.56 34.91
CA SER A 689 24.39 -5.27 35.44
C SER A 689 23.92 -4.34 34.32
N VAL A 690 22.92 -3.52 34.62
CA VAL A 690 22.44 -2.42 33.77
C VAL A 690 22.26 -1.14 34.61
N SER A 691 22.21 0.00 33.93
CA SER A 691 22.13 1.35 34.46
C SER A 691 21.12 2.17 33.65
N THR A 692 20.85 3.40 34.08
CA THR A 692 19.99 4.32 33.31
C THR A 692 20.51 4.63 31.89
N GLN A 693 21.79 4.46 31.60
CA GLN A 693 22.36 4.75 30.27
C GLN A 693 21.99 3.68 29.23
N ASP A 694 21.69 2.47 29.70
CA ASP A 694 21.31 1.32 28.89
C ASP A 694 19.87 1.42 28.39
N PHE A 695 19.14 2.46 28.76
CA PHE A 695 17.74 2.66 28.40
C PHE A 695 17.49 4.00 27.71
N ILE A 696 16.57 4.02 26.75
CA ILE A 696 15.90 5.23 26.23
C ILE A 696 14.50 5.22 26.85
N LEU A 697 14.25 6.14 27.80
CA LEU A 697 13.05 6.21 28.64
C LEU A 697 12.21 7.47 28.36
#